data_AF-A0A346XRY0-F1
#
_entry.id   AF-A0A346XRY0-F1
#
_cell.length_a   1.000
_cell.length_b   1.000
_cell.length_c   1.000
_cell.angle_alpha   90.00
_cell.angle_beta   90.00
_cell.angle_gamma   90.00
#
_symmetry.space_group_name_H-M   'P 1'
#
loop_
_entity.id
_entity.type
_entity.pdbx_description
1 polymer ?
#
loop_
_entity_poly.entity_id
_entity_poly.type
_entity_poly.pdbx_seq_one_letter_code
_entity_poly.pdbx_strand_id
1 'polypeptide(L)'
;MLQDLIHIPHEVHKSDFVMALKDGVTQADATLDAYVVTPQLAECFDEALSLITSAVSEGSSKGTYLHGSFGSGKSHFMAVLHLLLQGNDSARSRPELAPVITKHDARLDGLKFLQIPYRLIGAESLEQAVLGGYVDHVTTLHPEAKLPAVFAGDQILADAKEMRGRLGDKAFFEALGGSGEDDDGFGDFAAGWSPDDFDRAVADGPSTTEGRRLIADLVATIFTAYRRQGDMVDLDTGLSAISQHAKQLGYDGLVLFLDELILWLATKLAIPGFVQFEASKLATLVESSKADRPAPIISFIARQRDLTDFTGVGLTGASQTSLSEQLKHISGRFSVIELADKNLPEIVSKRLLKPKGEAEAQQLEESFNRVWEQAKASRDTLITSHGDQDDFRRVYPFSPALVETLVAVSGYLQRERTALRLLLQLLVDKRETLQVGDLVPLGDLWDQVSGEDSFSPQLKVHFDRARALYRRLRTNLLEEHGVDEEHVKGLPDTHAFRRDDRLVKTLLLSALVPEVEPLRNLTVSRLAALNHGTIATPIPGQERTVVLGQLTKWAAEVPEIRIEDGQDPQVSLKLTGVDTTAILDQARNVDSTGARRAKIKELLASGFAITLDSSLLPTRYQWVWRGSKREVEIKFGNIRDRGDLPDGELHARDVPRLVVDFPFDEHGFTPADDRARVQELQQEGTRSATVCWLPLFLTEKAGQLLGDLVVVDHVLNGDRFESYTTNLSPQDRSEARTLLRNQADTLRTRMRIILQQAYGLTTPDADLVQTDLSPGEQFPTLDPTLTVRPPTSGNLTAALPEVLDQLMAHQHPKHPEFDNEVRIGDLKTCLSLIEKAVSQPNMRLDNIGSSDRKSMRTVLGPLKVATTGEAHLVMDQHWREHFHRKQAEEAGPVTVGRLREWIDQPDSWGLDTRVQNLVICAFALMDDRVMVHGDQPVQPAVDRLDDAVELRTQVLPSKEEWDAARPKAAAIFGATAAPLLSAAGVANLVAQVRAEAAPHRDAATQLLSQLHHHAEALGITTGSDRLRTAKAVTDLLTALAGGEDHTAIAVLAACDVPTSAEAMGTSLKSAERVSARLERMNTGLIASATSLGGDHATAARSIAETLSAKASRDELATSLATAIDDAERAATDLLGRAAQGAVPPGSTAPVVEPQPKPVIEAPQIDVGGERLPRHGSREVVGAADSRALLQHLLAEADDLIELQVRWKKADGE
;
A
#
# COMPACT_ATOMS: atom_id res chain seq x y z
N MET A 1 53.46 -3.96 -19.71
CA MET A 1 52.71 -3.66 -18.48
C MET A 1 52.74 -2.16 -18.21
N LEU A 2 51.83 -1.62 -17.40
CA LEU A 2 51.84 -0.17 -17.11
C LEU A 2 53.13 0.29 -16.42
N GLN A 3 53.71 -0.55 -15.55
CA GLN A 3 54.99 -0.30 -14.87
C GLN A 3 56.17 -0.06 -15.83
N ASP A 4 56.04 -0.47 -17.10
CA ASP A 4 57.09 -0.27 -18.10
C ASP A 4 57.10 1.20 -18.58
N LEU A 5 55.95 1.87 -18.58
CA LEU A 5 55.76 3.22 -19.14
C LEU A 5 55.84 4.36 -18.11
N ILE A 6 55.45 4.10 -16.86
CA ILE A 6 55.50 5.08 -15.74
C ILE A 6 56.31 4.53 -14.57
N HIS A 7 56.77 5.40 -13.68
CA HIS A 7 57.52 4.97 -12.48
C HIS A 7 56.56 4.54 -11.35
N ILE A 8 56.41 3.23 -11.13
CA ILE A 8 55.65 2.66 -10.01
C ILE A 8 56.64 2.06 -8.99
N PRO A 9 56.69 2.57 -7.74
CA PRO A 9 57.56 2.03 -6.69
C PRO A 9 57.15 0.61 -6.28
N HIS A 10 58.01 -0.08 -5.54
CA HIS A 10 57.71 -1.42 -5.03
C HIS A 10 56.82 -1.40 -3.77
N GLU A 11 56.96 -0.37 -2.95
CA GLU A 11 56.20 -0.18 -1.71
C GLU A 11 55.87 1.30 -1.52
N VAL A 12 54.86 1.60 -0.70
CA VAL A 12 54.45 2.97 -0.36
C VAL A 12 54.80 3.26 1.10
N HIS A 13 55.66 4.26 1.35
CA HIS A 13 56.02 4.64 2.71
C HIS A 13 55.18 5.82 3.23
N LYS A 14 54.96 5.87 4.55
CA LYS A 14 54.15 6.92 5.19
C LYS A 14 54.76 8.32 5.03
N SER A 15 56.09 8.41 5.00
CA SER A 15 56.86 9.65 4.88
C SER A 15 56.68 10.35 3.52
N ASP A 16 56.26 9.63 2.48
CA ASP A 16 56.30 10.12 1.10
C ASP A 16 55.22 11.20 0.83
N PHE A 17 54.22 11.31 1.70
CA PHE A 17 53.05 12.18 1.52
C PHE A 17 52.70 13.07 2.72
N VAL A 18 53.38 12.89 3.87
CA VAL A 18 53.14 13.68 5.08
C VAL A 18 54.40 14.47 5.41
N MET A 19 54.35 15.79 5.21
CA MET A 19 55.45 16.71 5.49
C MET A 19 55.10 17.62 6.67
N ALA A 20 55.99 17.72 7.66
CA ALA A 20 55.89 18.75 8.68
C ALA A 20 56.32 20.10 8.11
N LEU A 21 55.58 21.17 8.42
CA LEU A 21 55.86 22.53 7.94
C LEU A 21 57.32 22.96 8.18
N LYS A 22 57.88 22.65 9.37
CA LYS A 22 59.27 22.97 9.73
C LYS A 22 60.28 22.27 8.82
N ASP A 23 60.05 21.01 8.48
CA ASP A 23 60.94 20.22 7.61
C ASP A 23 60.88 20.76 6.18
N GLY A 24 59.67 21.11 5.71
CA GLY A 24 59.44 21.65 4.37
C GLY A 24 60.13 23.00 4.11
N VAL A 25 60.25 23.83 5.14
CA VAL A 25 61.02 25.09 5.07
C VAL A 25 62.53 24.82 5.02
N THR A 26 63.03 23.86 5.79
CA THR A 26 64.47 23.52 5.81
C THR A 26 64.95 22.81 4.55
N GLN A 27 64.06 22.07 3.87
CA GLN A 27 64.35 21.32 2.64
C GLN A 27 63.70 21.98 1.42
N ALA A 28 64.05 23.24 1.15
CA ALA A 28 63.38 24.08 0.16
C ALA A 28 63.27 23.43 -1.24
N ASP A 29 64.37 22.90 -1.80
CA ASP A 29 64.35 22.35 -3.16
C ASP A 29 63.46 21.10 -3.28
N ALA A 30 63.54 20.19 -2.31
CA ALA A 30 62.69 18.99 -2.27
C ALA A 30 61.20 19.32 -2.14
N THR A 31 60.86 20.31 -1.31
CA THR A 31 59.48 20.80 -1.14
C THR A 31 58.94 21.40 -2.44
N LEU A 32 59.76 22.22 -3.12
CA LEU A 32 59.37 22.87 -4.37
C LEU A 32 59.22 21.87 -5.52
N ASP A 33 60.06 20.82 -5.57
CA ASP A 33 59.95 19.76 -6.59
C ASP A 33 58.74 18.84 -6.37
N ALA A 34 58.38 18.61 -5.11
CA ALA A 34 57.22 17.79 -4.75
C ALA A 34 55.87 18.53 -4.89
N TYR A 35 55.87 19.87 -4.91
CA TYR A 35 54.67 20.68 -4.91
C TYR A 35 54.29 21.18 -6.31
N VAL A 36 53.13 20.73 -6.81
CA VAL A 36 52.59 21.12 -8.10
C VAL A 36 51.70 22.35 -7.94
N VAL A 37 52.08 23.46 -8.56
CA VAL A 37 51.26 24.70 -8.58
C VAL A 37 50.32 24.65 -9.78
N THR A 38 49.03 24.40 -9.54
CA THR A 38 47.96 24.50 -10.54
C THR A 38 47.52 25.96 -10.70
N PRO A 39 46.76 26.31 -11.76
CA PRO A 39 46.21 27.67 -11.92
C PRO A 39 45.38 28.14 -10.71
N GLN A 40 44.56 27.27 -10.13
CA GLN A 40 43.77 27.62 -8.94
C GLN A 40 44.64 27.77 -7.69
N LEU A 41 45.70 26.97 -7.53
CA LEU A 41 46.63 27.16 -6.42
C LEU A 41 47.41 28.48 -6.56
N ALA A 42 47.73 28.91 -7.79
CA ALA A 42 48.32 30.23 -8.03
C ALA A 42 47.38 31.36 -7.60
N GLU A 43 46.07 31.24 -7.85
CA GLU A 43 45.06 32.17 -7.32
C GLU A 43 45.03 32.16 -5.78
N CYS A 44 45.13 31.00 -5.12
CA CYS A 44 45.24 30.92 -3.66
C CYS A 44 46.49 31.65 -3.12
N PHE A 45 47.63 31.56 -3.81
CA PHE A 45 48.82 32.34 -3.43
C PHE A 45 48.62 33.84 -3.64
N ASP A 46 47.90 34.25 -4.69
CA ASP A 46 47.53 35.65 -4.92
C ASP A 46 46.64 36.19 -3.79
N GLU A 47 45.66 35.42 -3.34
CA GLU A 47 44.81 35.75 -2.18
C GLU A 47 45.62 35.86 -0.89
N ALA A 48 46.52 34.90 -0.63
CA ALA A 48 47.38 34.90 0.55
C ALA A 48 48.31 36.12 0.61
N LEU A 49 48.98 36.46 -0.51
CA LEU A 49 49.84 37.65 -0.59
C LEU A 49 49.03 38.95 -0.55
N SER A 50 47.81 38.96 -1.11
CA SER A 50 46.88 40.09 -0.97
C SER A 50 46.46 40.32 0.49
N LEU A 51 46.20 39.25 1.24
CA LEU A 51 45.89 39.33 2.67
C LEU A 51 47.06 39.93 3.46
N ILE A 52 48.29 39.47 3.20
CA ILE A 52 49.51 39.96 3.87
C ILE A 52 49.76 41.43 3.54
N THR A 53 49.75 41.80 2.25
CA THR A 53 49.99 43.19 1.83
C THR A 53 48.94 44.15 2.39
N SER A 54 47.66 43.73 2.40
CA SER A 54 46.58 44.55 2.95
C SER A 54 46.70 44.75 4.47
N ALA A 55 47.04 43.69 5.22
CA ALA A 55 47.24 43.76 6.68
C ALA A 55 48.33 44.78 7.07
N VAL A 56 49.46 44.78 6.35
CA VAL A 56 50.54 45.76 6.58
C VAL A 56 50.11 47.17 6.18
N SER A 57 49.47 47.33 5.02
CA SER A 57 49.05 48.65 4.53
C SER A 57 48.00 49.33 5.42
N GLU A 58 47.11 48.55 6.02
CA GLU A 58 46.03 49.03 6.90
C GLU A 58 46.45 49.10 8.38
N GLY A 59 47.60 48.51 8.73
CA GLY A 59 48.01 48.35 10.14
C GLY A 59 47.06 47.48 10.96
N SER A 60 46.33 46.57 10.31
CA SER A 60 45.27 45.75 10.91
C SER A 60 45.65 44.25 10.89
N SER A 61 45.39 43.54 11.99
CA SER A 61 45.62 42.10 12.06
C SER A 61 44.54 41.36 11.26
N LYS A 62 44.93 40.33 10.50
CA LYS A 62 44.02 39.57 9.63
C LYS A 62 44.21 38.07 9.81
N GLY A 63 43.16 37.30 9.60
CA GLY A 63 43.18 35.85 9.71
C GLY A 63 42.51 35.20 8.52
N THR A 64 43.06 34.07 8.08
CA THR A 64 42.44 33.24 7.06
C THR A 64 42.49 31.76 7.42
N TYR A 65 41.43 31.05 7.06
CA TYR A 65 41.39 29.60 7.09
C TYR A 65 41.88 29.05 5.75
N LEU A 66 42.95 28.26 5.79
CA LEU A 66 43.34 27.38 4.69
C LEU A 66 42.47 26.13 4.76
N HIS A 67 41.43 26.09 3.93
CA HIS A 67 40.45 25.01 3.90
C HIS A 67 40.77 24.01 2.79
N GLY A 68 40.57 22.72 3.05
CA GLY A 68 40.66 21.66 2.04
C GLY A 68 40.76 20.27 2.67
N SER A 69 40.57 19.23 1.87
CA SER A 69 40.59 17.83 2.31
C SER A 69 41.92 17.37 2.94
N PHE A 70 41.95 16.20 3.58
CA PHE A 70 43.20 15.60 4.04
C PHE A 70 44.12 15.31 2.84
N GLY A 71 45.34 15.88 2.86
CA GLY A 71 46.27 15.73 1.75
C GLY A 71 46.12 16.75 0.63
N SER A 72 45.21 17.74 0.74
CA SER A 72 45.06 18.85 -0.20
C SER A 72 46.29 19.78 -0.33
N GLY A 73 47.36 19.51 0.43
CA GLY A 73 48.61 20.26 0.34
C GLY A 73 48.73 21.45 1.30
N LYS A 74 47.83 21.66 2.27
CA LYS A 74 47.86 22.81 3.21
C LYS A 74 49.24 23.13 3.81
N SER A 75 49.93 22.14 4.39
CA SER A 75 51.27 22.36 4.97
C SER A 75 52.33 22.64 3.90
N HIS A 76 52.19 22.09 2.69
CA HIS A 76 53.07 22.44 1.56
C HIS A 76 52.79 23.86 1.06
N PHE A 77 51.52 24.28 0.97
CA PHE A 77 51.13 25.63 0.62
C PHE A 77 51.75 26.65 1.60
N MET A 78 51.64 26.41 2.91
CA MET A 78 52.26 27.25 3.93
C MET A 78 53.78 27.26 3.82
N ALA A 79 54.43 26.12 3.53
CA ALA A 79 55.88 26.06 3.33
C ALA A 79 56.34 26.88 2.11
N VAL A 80 55.63 26.77 0.98
CA VAL A 80 55.94 27.55 -0.23
C VAL A 80 55.67 29.04 -0.01
N LEU A 81 54.56 29.40 0.65
CA LEU A 81 54.29 30.79 1.02
C LEU A 81 55.38 31.34 1.94
N HIS A 82 55.86 30.53 2.88
CA HIS A 82 56.96 30.90 3.76
C HIS A 82 58.25 31.17 2.96
N LEU A 83 58.61 30.28 2.03
CA LEU A 83 59.78 30.46 1.15
C LEU A 83 59.66 31.72 0.26
N LEU A 84 58.47 32.03 -0.24
CA LEU A 84 58.20 33.24 -1.02
C LEU A 84 58.43 34.52 -0.21
N LEU A 85 57.92 34.56 1.04
CA LEU A 85 58.09 35.71 1.94
C LEU A 85 59.51 35.85 2.48
N GLN A 86 60.30 34.76 2.52
CA GLN A 86 61.73 34.80 2.83
C GLN A 86 62.58 35.31 1.67
N GLY A 87 62.02 35.44 0.46
CA GLY A 87 62.76 35.85 -0.73
C GLY A 87 63.62 34.74 -1.33
N ASN A 88 63.26 33.46 -1.14
CA ASN A 88 64.03 32.33 -1.67
C ASN A 88 64.06 32.31 -3.22
N ASP A 89 65.26 32.23 -3.82
CA ASP A 89 65.44 32.29 -5.27
C ASP A 89 64.76 31.13 -6.02
N SER A 90 64.89 29.89 -5.53
CA SER A 90 64.27 28.71 -6.13
C SER A 90 62.74 28.83 -6.16
N ALA A 91 62.12 29.29 -5.07
CA ALA A 91 60.68 29.49 -4.99
C ALA A 91 60.21 30.61 -5.95
N ARG A 92 60.98 31.70 -6.05
CA ARG A 92 60.65 32.85 -6.91
C ARG A 92 60.85 32.56 -8.41
N SER A 93 61.72 31.61 -8.75
CA SER A 93 61.99 31.21 -10.13
C SER A 93 60.92 30.30 -10.77
N ARG A 94 59.91 29.87 -10.00
CA ARG A 94 58.84 28.98 -10.48
C ARG A 94 57.97 29.70 -11.53
N PRO A 95 57.89 29.20 -12.78
CA PRO A 95 57.15 29.86 -13.85
C PRO A 95 55.67 30.10 -13.50
N GLU A 96 55.05 29.15 -12.80
CA GLU A 96 53.63 29.19 -12.44
C GLU A 96 53.30 30.29 -11.43
N LEU A 97 54.27 30.70 -10.59
CA LEU A 97 54.10 31.75 -9.58
C LEU A 97 54.57 33.12 -10.06
N ALA A 98 55.28 33.19 -11.20
CA ALA A 98 55.84 34.44 -11.71
C ALA A 98 54.79 35.58 -11.86
N PRO A 99 53.57 35.35 -12.37
CA PRO A 99 52.55 36.42 -12.47
C PRO A 99 52.13 36.95 -11.09
N VAL A 100 51.98 36.05 -10.11
CA VAL A 100 51.56 36.37 -8.74
C VAL A 100 52.65 37.16 -8.03
N ILE A 101 53.90 36.71 -8.13
CA ILE A 101 55.06 37.39 -7.54
C ILE A 101 55.17 38.80 -8.13
N THR A 102 55.16 38.94 -9.46
CA THR A 102 55.26 40.24 -10.15
C THR A 102 54.20 41.24 -9.69
N LYS A 103 52.98 40.76 -9.42
CA LYS A 103 51.85 41.60 -8.97
C LYS A 103 52.07 42.19 -7.57
N HIS A 104 52.70 41.44 -6.67
CA HIS A 104 52.88 41.85 -5.26
C HIS A 104 54.27 42.38 -4.92
N ASP A 105 55.27 42.15 -5.77
CA ASP A 105 56.68 42.45 -5.48
C ASP A 105 56.88 43.90 -5.06
N ALA A 106 56.31 44.88 -5.78
CA ALA A 106 56.44 46.30 -5.46
C ALA A 106 55.82 46.70 -4.11
N ARG A 107 54.89 45.90 -3.55
CA ARG A 107 54.25 46.14 -2.25
C ARG A 107 54.94 45.41 -1.11
N LEU A 108 55.69 44.36 -1.41
CA LEU A 108 56.43 43.55 -0.45
C LEU A 108 57.90 43.96 -0.36
N ASP A 109 58.42 44.67 -1.36
CA ASP A 109 59.80 45.13 -1.41
C ASP A 109 60.18 45.95 -0.17
N GLY A 110 61.32 45.60 0.43
CA GLY A 110 61.82 46.21 1.66
C GLY A 110 61.12 45.82 2.98
N LEU A 111 59.97 45.12 2.95
CA LEU A 111 59.26 44.69 4.16
C LEU A 111 59.88 43.43 4.76
N LYS A 112 59.98 43.38 6.11
CA LYS A 112 60.47 42.19 6.83
C LYS A 112 59.37 41.54 7.64
N PHE A 113 59.10 40.26 7.37
CA PHE A 113 58.11 39.47 8.10
C PHE A 113 58.78 38.47 9.05
N LEU A 114 58.33 38.43 10.30
CA LEU A 114 58.69 37.35 11.22
C LEU A 114 57.69 36.21 11.05
N GLN A 115 58.15 35.10 10.48
CA GLN A 115 57.33 33.97 10.06
C GLN A 115 57.50 32.82 11.04
N ILE A 116 56.42 32.40 11.70
CA ILE A 116 56.49 31.45 12.81
C ILE A 116 55.63 30.22 12.50
N PRO A 117 56.23 29.04 12.30
CA PRO A 117 55.51 27.79 12.15
C PRO A 117 55.13 27.19 13.51
N TYR A 118 53.83 27.12 13.81
CA TYR A 118 53.31 26.52 15.03
C TYR A 118 52.82 25.10 14.80
N ARG A 119 53.01 24.26 15.83
CA ARG A 119 52.40 22.94 15.95
C ARG A 119 51.66 22.87 17.27
N LEU A 120 50.34 22.76 17.23
CA LEU A 120 49.51 22.85 18.45
C LEU A 120 49.32 21.51 19.16
N ILE A 121 49.63 20.37 18.53
CA ILE A 121 49.51 19.07 19.19
C ILE A 121 50.39 19.01 20.44
N GLY A 122 49.77 18.69 21.58
CA GLY A 122 50.43 18.55 22.87
C GLY A 122 50.41 19.79 23.76
N ALA A 123 49.96 20.94 23.26
CA ALA A 123 49.79 22.15 24.07
C ALA A 123 48.61 22.03 25.06
N GLU A 124 48.70 22.71 26.20
CA GLU A 124 47.63 22.75 27.22
C GLU A 124 46.63 23.88 26.97
N SER A 125 47.06 24.99 26.37
CA SER A 125 46.23 26.14 26.01
C SER A 125 46.75 26.86 24.75
N LEU A 126 45.91 27.71 24.15
CA LEU A 126 46.30 28.52 23.00
C LEU A 126 47.39 29.55 23.35
N GLU A 127 47.36 30.10 24.56
CA GLU A 127 48.38 31.02 25.07
C GLU A 127 49.76 30.34 25.12
N GLN A 128 49.84 29.14 25.66
CA GLN A 128 51.09 28.37 25.72
C GLN A 128 51.62 28.07 24.31
N ALA A 129 50.74 27.65 23.40
CA ALA A 129 51.12 27.31 22.04
C ALA A 129 51.66 28.53 21.25
N VAL A 130 50.95 29.66 21.31
CA VAL A 130 51.27 30.84 20.50
C VAL A 130 52.33 31.71 21.16
N LEU A 131 52.16 32.09 22.42
CA LEU A 131 53.09 33.00 23.10
C LEU A 131 54.39 32.29 23.46
N GLY A 132 54.29 31.05 23.97
CA GLY A 132 55.47 30.21 24.22
C GLY A 132 56.21 29.87 22.93
N GLY A 133 55.48 29.50 21.86
CA GLY A 133 56.08 29.24 20.56
C GLY A 133 56.78 30.45 19.94
N TYR A 134 56.25 31.66 20.14
CA TYR A 134 56.92 32.91 19.76
C TYR A 134 58.25 33.08 20.52
N VAL A 135 58.24 32.90 21.84
CA VAL A 135 59.45 33.01 22.68
C VAL A 135 60.52 32.01 22.24
N ASP A 136 60.16 30.75 22.03
CA ASP A 136 61.08 29.71 21.57
C ASP A 136 61.68 30.05 20.19
N HIS A 137 60.86 30.55 19.27
CA HIS A 137 61.27 30.91 17.92
C HIS A 137 62.21 32.12 17.90
N VAL A 138 61.87 33.18 18.64
CA VAL A 138 62.69 34.38 18.74
C VAL A 138 63.99 34.11 19.47
N THR A 139 64.00 33.29 20.53
CA THR A 139 65.25 32.91 21.21
C THR A 139 66.21 32.17 20.27
N THR A 140 65.67 31.45 19.29
CA THR A 140 66.47 30.76 18.27
C THR A 140 67.01 31.71 17.21
N LEU A 141 66.20 32.65 16.72
CA LEU A 141 66.59 33.60 15.66
C LEU A 141 67.37 34.81 16.15
N HIS A 142 67.07 35.29 17.36
CA HIS A 142 67.65 36.46 18.02
C HIS A 142 68.05 36.10 19.46
N PRO A 143 69.14 35.33 19.66
CA PRO A 143 69.54 34.87 21.01
C PRO A 143 69.82 35.99 22.00
N GLU A 144 70.22 37.17 21.51
CA GLU A 144 70.59 38.35 22.30
C GLU A 144 69.42 39.34 22.51
N ALA A 145 68.23 39.04 21.97
CA ALA A 145 67.05 39.89 22.16
C ALA A 145 66.43 39.71 23.54
N LYS A 146 65.83 40.78 24.08
CA LYS A 146 65.02 40.70 25.30
C LYS A 146 63.79 39.82 25.07
N LEU A 147 63.28 39.20 26.12
CA LEU A 147 62.05 38.41 26.01
C LEU A 147 60.82 39.33 26.00
N PRO A 148 59.77 38.99 25.24
CA PRO A 148 58.51 39.73 25.29
C PRO A 148 57.81 39.53 26.65
N ALA A 149 57.00 40.52 27.03
CA ALA A 149 56.22 40.59 28.26
C ALA A 149 54.99 39.66 28.26
N VAL A 150 55.19 38.34 28.13
CA VAL A 150 54.11 37.34 27.94
C VAL A 150 53.88 36.37 29.11
N PHE A 151 54.71 36.41 30.16
CA PHE A 151 54.60 35.51 31.31
C PHE A 151 53.67 36.08 32.40
N ALA A 152 52.85 35.23 33.02
CA ALA A 152 52.01 35.58 34.17
C ALA A 152 52.85 35.68 35.45
N GLY A 153 52.63 36.72 36.23
CA GLY A 153 53.68 37.29 37.07
C GLY A 153 53.56 37.15 38.58
N ASP A 154 52.40 36.81 39.13
CA ASP A 154 52.18 36.90 40.58
C ASP A 154 53.15 36.04 41.38
N GLN A 155 53.33 34.78 40.97
CA GLN A 155 54.27 33.86 41.64
C GLN A 155 55.74 34.23 41.35
N ILE A 156 56.06 34.65 40.13
CA ILE A 156 57.42 35.02 39.73
C ILE A 156 57.92 36.25 40.52
N LEU A 157 57.05 37.23 40.74
CA LEU A 157 57.38 38.43 41.53
C LEU A 157 57.50 38.11 43.04
N ALA A 158 56.70 37.16 43.55
CA ALA A 158 56.82 36.68 44.93
C ALA A 158 58.15 35.92 45.14
N ASP A 159 58.49 35.01 44.22
CA ASP A 159 59.72 34.24 44.24
C ASP A 159 60.95 35.16 44.08
N ALA A 160 60.84 36.22 43.25
CA ALA A 160 61.88 37.25 43.11
C ALA A 160 62.11 38.02 44.42
N LYS A 161 61.05 38.40 45.14
CA LYS A 161 61.15 39.04 46.46
C LYS A 161 61.79 38.13 47.51
N GLU A 162 61.40 36.86 47.53
CA GLU A 162 61.99 35.87 48.44
C GLU A 162 63.47 35.61 48.11
N MET A 163 63.81 35.52 46.82
CA MET A 163 65.18 35.32 46.37
C MET A 163 66.07 36.54 46.63
N ARG A 164 65.56 37.77 46.43
CA ARG A 164 66.24 39.01 46.82
C ARG A 164 66.52 39.03 48.33
N GLY A 165 65.56 38.60 49.15
CA GLY A 165 65.72 38.47 50.60
C GLY A 165 66.77 37.42 51.02
N ARG A 166 66.94 36.35 50.25
CA ARG A 166 67.93 35.29 50.51
C ARG A 166 69.34 35.63 50.03
N LEU A 167 69.47 36.22 48.84
CA LEU A 167 70.76 36.52 48.21
C LEU A 167 71.34 37.87 48.65
N GLY A 168 70.49 38.79 49.09
CA GLY A 168 70.83 40.19 49.34
C GLY A 168 70.87 41.02 48.05
N ASP A 169 70.61 42.32 48.17
CA ASP A 169 70.40 43.23 47.02
C ASP A 169 71.54 43.19 46.00
N LYS A 170 72.80 43.22 46.45
CA LYS A 170 73.95 43.28 45.53
C LYS A 170 74.02 42.06 44.60
N ALA A 171 73.96 40.85 45.15
CA ALA A 171 74.06 39.62 44.38
C ALA A 171 72.80 39.36 43.53
N PHE A 172 71.63 39.76 44.03
CA PHE A 172 70.37 39.62 43.29
C PHE A 172 70.33 40.52 42.06
N PHE A 173 70.67 41.81 42.19
CA PHE A 173 70.64 42.73 41.06
C PHE A 173 71.78 42.46 40.07
N GLU A 174 72.95 42.00 40.52
CA GLU A 174 74.01 41.51 39.62
C GLU A 174 73.52 40.33 38.77
N ALA A 175 72.81 39.37 39.36
CA ALA A 175 72.22 38.24 38.64
C ALA A 175 71.04 38.63 37.72
N LEU A 176 70.30 39.70 38.06
CA LEU A 176 69.20 40.25 37.25
C LEU A 176 69.67 41.19 36.12
N GLY A 177 71.00 41.32 35.92
CA GLY A 177 71.61 42.11 34.85
C GLY A 177 72.00 43.55 35.24
N GLY A 178 72.11 43.85 36.53
CA GLY A 178 72.55 45.14 37.06
C GLY A 178 73.98 45.10 37.61
N SER A 179 74.95 45.50 36.79
CA SER A 179 76.21 46.04 37.29
C SER A 179 76.72 47.14 36.36
N GLY A 180 76.58 48.39 36.80
CA GLY A 180 77.20 49.54 36.16
C GLY A 180 77.33 50.67 37.17
N GLU A 181 78.34 50.60 38.04
CA GLU A 181 78.97 51.82 38.56
C GLU A 181 80.17 52.11 37.65
N ASP A 182 80.13 53.30 37.06
CA ASP A 182 81.17 54.07 36.36
C ASP A 182 81.69 53.59 34.99
N ASP A 183 81.05 54.06 33.91
CA ASP A 183 81.78 54.74 32.82
C ASP A 183 80.91 55.84 32.17
N ASP A 184 81.42 57.07 32.22
CA ASP A 184 80.84 58.28 31.64
C ASP A 184 80.91 58.20 30.09
N GLY A 185 79.77 58.05 29.41
CA GLY A 185 79.79 57.99 27.94
C GLY A 185 78.45 57.85 27.22
N PHE A 186 77.59 58.86 27.32
CA PHE A 186 76.54 59.28 26.36
C PHE A 186 75.97 58.21 25.38
N GLY A 187 74.85 57.58 25.74
CA GLY A 187 74.04 56.74 24.84
C GLY A 187 72.89 56.03 25.56
N ASP A 188 71.74 56.69 25.59
CA ASP A 188 70.55 56.45 26.44
C ASP A 188 69.83 55.09 26.26
N PHE A 189 69.27 54.57 27.37
CA PHE A 189 68.37 53.39 27.55
C PHE A 189 68.91 51.95 27.77
N ALA A 190 70.01 51.76 28.51
CA ALA A 190 70.32 50.47 29.15
C ALA A 190 69.93 50.48 30.64
N ALA A 191 68.62 50.51 30.95
CA ALA A 191 68.16 50.50 32.33
C ALA A 191 68.25 49.08 32.93
N GLY A 192 69.31 48.82 33.71
CA GLY A 192 69.36 47.75 34.70
C GLY A 192 68.41 48.06 35.87
N TRP A 193 67.97 47.03 36.60
CA TRP A 193 67.01 47.19 37.70
C TRP A 193 67.68 47.75 38.95
N SER A 194 67.24 48.92 39.42
CA SER A 194 67.60 49.43 40.75
C SER A 194 66.67 48.84 41.83
N PRO A 195 67.09 48.82 43.11
CA PRO A 195 66.22 48.47 44.23
C PRO A 195 64.86 49.18 44.21
N ASP A 196 64.87 50.49 43.95
CA ASP A 196 63.66 51.33 43.95
C ASP A 196 62.76 51.06 42.74
N ASP A 197 63.34 50.81 41.56
CA ASP A 197 62.57 50.49 40.35
C ASP A 197 61.98 49.08 40.43
N PHE A 198 62.71 48.14 41.02
CA PHE A 198 62.22 46.80 41.32
C PHE A 198 61.06 46.86 42.31
N ASP A 199 61.22 47.56 43.45
CA ASP A 199 60.15 47.65 44.45
C ASP A 199 58.91 48.34 43.91
N ARG A 200 59.08 49.35 43.05
CA ARG A 200 57.98 50.01 42.32
C ARG A 200 57.30 49.05 41.35
N ALA A 201 58.04 48.36 40.49
CA ALA A 201 57.49 47.41 39.53
C ALA A 201 56.79 46.22 40.20
N VAL A 202 57.28 45.75 41.36
CA VAL A 202 56.59 44.70 42.12
C VAL A 202 55.34 45.25 42.84
N ALA A 203 55.39 46.48 43.36
CA ALA A 203 54.24 47.11 44.04
C ALA A 203 53.09 47.45 43.07
N ASP A 204 53.44 47.91 41.88
CA ASP A 204 52.51 48.20 40.78
C ASP A 204 51.84 46.91 40.25
N GLY A 205 52.48 45.77 40.47
CA GLY A 205 51.94 44.45 40.19
C GLY A 205 52.20 43.98 38.75
N PRO A 206 51.97 42.68 38.47
CA PRO A 206 52.39 42.02 37.24
C PRO A 206 51.59 42.43 35.99
N SER A 207 50.51 43.20 36.15
CA SER A 207 49.65 43.65 35.06
C SER A 207 50.08 44.99 34.44
N THR A 208 51.09 45.65 35.01
CA THR A 208 51.64 46.92 34.53
C THR A 208 52.80 46.71 33.56
N THR A 209 53.11 47.71 32.72
CA THR A 209 54.18 47.62 31.72
C THR A 209 55.55 47.33 32.35
N GLU A 210 55.89 48.03 33.44
CA GLU A 210 57.15 47.82 34.16
C GLU A 210 57.15 46.50 34.94
N GLY A 211 56.03 46.13 35.57
CA GLY A 211 55.89 44.82 36.22
C GLY A 211 56.10 43.65 35.26
N ARG A 212 55.52 43.70 34.05
CA ARG A 212 55.73 42.67 33.02
C ARG A 212 57.14 42.64 32.47
N ARG A 213 57.77 43.81 32.29
CA ARG A 213 59.18 43.91 31.89
C ARG A 213 60.09 43.24 32.93
N LEU A 214 59.85 43.50 34.21
CA LEU A 214 60.58 42.86 35.30
C LEU A 214 60.45 41.33 35.26
N ILE A 215 59.24 40.81 35.04
CA ILE A 215 58.99 39.37 34.93
C ILE A 215 59.74 38.78 33.72
N ALA A 216 59.68 39.44 32.56
CA ALA A 216 60.39 38.98 31.37
C ALA A 216 61.91 38.93 31.60
N ASP A 217 62.49 39.96 32.23
CA ASP A 217 63.91 40.00 32.58
C ASP A 217 64.29 38.93 33.63
N LEU A 218 63.42 38.71 34.64
CA LEU A 218 63.59 37.65 35.65
C LEU A 218 63.57 36.25 35.03
N VAL A 219 62.64 35.97 34.11
CA VAL A 219 62.57 34.68 33.39
C VAL A 219 63.72 34.53 32.39
N ALA A 220 64.21 35.64 31.83
CA ALA A 220 65.38 35.64 30.96
C ALA A 220 66.67 35.31 31.72
N THR A 221 66.85 35.78 32.95
CA THR A 221 68.13 35.72 33.66
C THR A 221 68.16 34.68 34.78
N ILE A 222 67.25 34.79 35.74
CA ILE A 222 67.28 34.05 37.01
C ILE A 222 66.37 32.82 36.96
N PHE A 223 65.14 32.95 36.45
CA PHE A 223 64.10 31.93 36.46
C PHE A 223 63.93 31.27 35.09
N THR A 224 65.03 30.86 34.46
CA THR A 224 65.05 30.30 33.10
C THR A 224 64.19 29.03 32.93
N ALA A 225 63.89 28.30 34.01
CA ALA A 225 62.97 27.17 34.00
C ALA A 225 61.52 27.56 33.63
N TYR A 226 61.09 28.78 33.99
CA TYR A 226 59.75 29.28 33.66
C TYR A 226 59.56 29.54 32.17
N ARG A 227 60.63 29.59 31.36
CA ARG A 227 60.53 29.74 29.91
C ARG A 227 59.72 28.63 29.23
N ARG A 228 59.66 27.43 29.81
CA ARG A 228 58.95 26.26 29.23
C ARG A 228 57.67 25.86 29.97
N GLN A 229 57.55 26.23 31.24
CA GLN A 229 56.48 25.75 32.14
C GLN A 229 55.73 26.88 32.86
N GLY A 230 56.06 28.15 32.60
CA GLY A 230 55.39 29.28 33.23
C GLY A 230 54.00 29.53 32.68
N ASP A 231 53.09 29.93 33.57
CA ASP A 231 51.78 30.44 33.17
C ASP A 231 51.96 31.66 32.24
N MET A 232 51.12 31.76 31.22
CA MET A 232 51.14 32.86 30.24
C MET A 232 50.05 33.88 30.58
N VAL A 233 50.24 35.14 30.16
CA VAL A 233 49.18 36.15 30.20
C VAL A 233 48.02 35.77 29.26
N ASP A 234 46.87 36.42 29.42
CA ASP A 234 45.74 36.24 28.49
C ASP A 234 46.16 36.53 27.05
N LEU A 235 45.54 35.81 26.10
CA LEU A 235 45.97 35.82 24.70
C LEU A 235 45.97 37.22 24.08
N ASP A 236 44.98 38.07 24.38
CA ASP A 236 44.90 39.41 23.78
C ASP A 236 46.06 40.30 24.25
N THR A 237 46.35 40.29 25.56
CA THR A 237 47.52 40.97 26.13
C THR A 237 48.83 40.44 25.54
N GLY A 238 48.96 39.11 25.44
CA GLY A 238 50.15 38.48 24.90
C GLY A 238 50.40 38.80 23.42
N LEU A 239 49.35 38.80 22.59
CA LEU A 239 49.43 39.14 21.16
C LEU A 239 49.90 40.59 20.94
N SER A 240 49.43 41.55 21.76
CA SER A 240 49.95 42.91 21.74
C SER A 240 51.43 42.98 22.13
N ALA A 241 51.85 42.24 23.15
CA ALA A 241 53.25 42.22 23.59
C ALA A 241 54.20 41.66 22.52
N ILE A 242 53.85 40.55 21.86
CA ILE A 242 54.68 39.99 20.78
C ILE A 242 54.69 40.88 19.53
N SER A 243 53.61 41.63 19.26
CA SER A 243 53.54 42.60 18.15
C SER A 243 54.49 43.78 18.36
N GLN A 244 54.46 44.39 19.55
CA GLN A 244 55.41 45.46 19.91
C GLN A 244 56.85 44.96 19.87
N HIS A 245 57.08 43.77 20.42
CA HIS A 245 58.41 43.16 20.43
C HIS A 245 58.94 42.88 19.01
N ALA A 246 58.11 42.33 18.13
CA ALA A 246 58.49 42.11 16.73
C ALA A 246 58.82 43.43 16.01
N LYS A 247 58.07 44.52 16.30
CA LYS A 247 58.38 45.84 15.75
C LYS A 247 59.70 46.39 16.26
N GLN A 248 60.02 46.21 17.53
CA GLN A 248 61.32 46.58 18.11
C GLN A 248 62.49 45.82 17.48
N LEU A 249 62.27 44.57 17.08
CA LEU A 249 63.25 43.76 16.33
C LEU A 249 63.36 44.14 14.84
N GLY A 250 62.58 45.12 14.37
CA GLY A 250 62.63 45.63 12.99
C GLY A 250 61.80 44.83 11.99
N TYR A 251 60.80 44.07 12.45
CA TYR A 251 59.82 43.41 11.58
C TYR A 251 58.60 44.30 11.34
N ASP A 252 58.06 44.26 10.12
CA ASP A 252 56.88 45.02 9.69
C ASP A 252 55.58 44.25 9.86
N GLY A 253 55.64 42.94 10.07
CA GLY A 253 54.48 42.11 10.33
C GLY A 253 54.85 40.73 10.88
N LEU A 254 53.89 40.10 11.54
CA LEU A 254 53.99 38.74 12.07
C LEU A 254 53.13 37.80 11.24
N VAL A 255 53.71 36.71 10.73
CA VAL A 255 52.96 35.68 10.00
C VAL A 255 52.95 34.39 10.82
N LEU A 256 51.77 34.02 11.33
CA LEU A 256 51.57 32.83 12.16
C LEU A 256 51.00 31.71 11.29
N PHE A 257 51.76 30.62 11.15
CA PHE A 257 51.29 29.41 10.47
C PHE A 257 50.81 28.40 11.51
N LEU A 258 49.51 28.35 11.75
CA LEU A 258 48.87 27.51 12.76
C LEU A 258 48.42 26.20 12.11
N ASP A 259 49.30 25.18 12.14
CA ASP A 259 48.96 23.83 11.69
C ASP A 259 48.38 23.00 12.86
N GLU A 260 47.47 22.07 12.53
CA GLU A 260 46.86 21.12 13.48
C GLU A 260 45.98 21.72 14.59
N LEU A 261 45.60 23.00 14.55
CA LEU A 261 44.72 23.62 15.55
C LEU A 261 43.40 22.85 15.76
N ILE A 262 42.71 22.52 14.66
CA ILE A 262 41.43 21.80 14.70
C ILE A 262 41.62 20.39 15.28
N LEU A 263 42.73 19.75 14.95
CA LEU A 263 43.06 18.42 15.44
C LEU A 263 43.37 18.46 16.94
N TRP A 264 44.09 19.46 17.42
CA TRP A 264 44.34 19.69 18.84
C TRP A 264 43.02 19.85 19.62
N LEU A 265 42.11 20.71 19.14
CA LEU A 265 40.77 20.86 19.74
C LEU A 265 40.01 19.53 19.75
N ALA A 266 40.08 18.75 18.66
CA ALA A 266 39.44 17.45 18.57
C ALA A 266 39.98 16.42 19.59
N THR A 267 41.29 16.38 19.84
CA THR A 267 41.89 15.46 20.82
C THR A 267 41.44 15.72 22.27
N LYS A 268 40.92 16.91 22.55
CA LYS A 268 40.47 17.34 23.88
C LYS A 268 38.95 17.43 24.00
N LEU A 269 38.18 16.91 23.02
CA LEU A 269 36.71 16.91 23.01
C LEU A 269 36.09 16.23 24.23
N ALA A 270 36.78 15.26 24.84
CA ALA A 270 36.31 14.57 26.03
C ALA A 270 36.33 15.46 27.30
N ILE A 271 36.98 16.63 27.25
CA ILE A 271 37.07 17.57 28.36
C ILE A 271 35.90 18.56 28.26
N PRO A 272 34.93 18.54 29.19
CA PRO A 272 33.77 19.41 29.13
C PRO A 272 34.15 20.89 29.06
N GLY A 273 33.57 21.62 28.11
CA GLY A 273 33.77 23.07 27.95
C GLY A 273 35.09 23.51 27.32
N PHE A 274 36.11 22.64 27.23
CA PHE A 274 37.45 23.01 26.74
C PHE A 274 37.41 23.65 25.34
N VAL A 275 36.75 23.00 24.39
CA VAL A 275 36.65 23.50 23.00
C VAL A 275 35.91 24.84 22.94
N GLN A 276 34.87 25.02 23.76
CA GLN A 276 34.13 26.28 23.83
C GLN A 276 35.04 27.42 24.31
N PHE A 277 35.82 27.20 25.37
CA PHE A 277 36.74 28.20 25.92
C PHE A 277 37.88 28.51 24.94
N GLU A 278 38.59 27.50 24.43
CA GLU A 278 39.75 27.72 23.56
C GLU A 278 39.36 28.26 22.17
N ALA A 279 38.26 27.80 21.57
CA ALA A 279 37.81 28.32 20.28
C ALA A 279 37.39 29.79 20.36
N SER A 280 36.79 30.23 21.47
CA SER A 280 36.40 31.64 21.67
C SER A 280 37.60 32.60 21.62
N LYS A 281 38.79 32.13 22.02
CA LYS A 281 40.04 32.91 22.00
C LYS A 281 40.55 33.16 20.58
N LEU A 282 40.20 32.35 19.58
CA LEU A 282 40.66 32.53 18.20
C LEU A 282 40.25 33.88 17.61
N ALA A 283 39.10 34.41 18.03
CA ALA A 283 38.66 35.75 17.63
C ALA A 283 39.71 36.83 17.96
N THR A 284 40.52 36.64 19.01
CA THR A 284 41.55 37.61 19.42
C THR A 284 42.72 37.72 18.43
N LEU A 285 42.91 36.72 17.56
CA LEU A 285 43.93 36.76 16.50
C LEU A 285 43.62 37.84 15.45
N VAL A 286 42.34 38.17 15.26
CA VAL A 286 41.87 39.16 14.27
C VAL A 286 41.42 40.45 14.96
N GLU A 287 40.60 40.33 16.01
CA GLU A 287 40.08 41.47 16.75
C GLU A 287 40.80 41.63 18.09
N SER A 288 41.30 42.82 18.36
CA SER A 288 41.91 43.14 19.64
C SER A 288 40.95 44.03 20.45
N SER A 289 40.83 43.78 21.76
CA SER A 289 40.21 44.77 22.66
C SER A 289 41.16 45.93 22.97
N LYS A 290 42.48 45.71 22.74
CA LYS A 290 43.56 46.69 22.90
C LYS A 290 44.09 47.13 21.54
N ALA A 291 43.93 48.39 21.16
CA ALA A 291 44.24 48.90 19.82
C ALA A 291 45.75 48.97 19.46
N ASP A 292 46.65 48.37 20.23
CA ASP A 292 48.09 48.56 20.12
C ASP A 292 48.80 47.28 19.61
N ARG A 293 48.85 47.12 18.29
CA ARG A 293 49.57 46.06 17.57
C ARG A 293 50.39 46.66 16.41
N PRO A 294 51.55 47.29 16.67
CA PRO A 294 52.30 48.06 15.68
C PRO A 294 52.95 47.22 14.56
N ALA A 295 53.14 45.91 14.79
CA ALA A 295 53.39 44.93 13.73
C ALA A 295 52.13 44.07 13.58
N PRO A 296 51.33 44.22 12.51
CA PRO A 296 50.08 43.47 12.34
C PRO A 296 50.34 41.96 12.31
N ILE A 297 49.39 41.21 12.86
CA ILE A 297 49.45 39.75 12.95
C ILE A 297 48.59 39.16 11.83
N ILE A 298 49.21 38.33 10.99
CA ILE A 298 48.56 37.61 9.88
C ILE A 298 48.56 36.12 10.21
N SER A 299 47.37 35.55 10.46
CA SER A 299 47.24 34.16 10.87
C SER A 299 46.71 33.28 9.73
N PHE A 300 47.48 32.26 9.35
CA PHE A 300 47.05 31.20 8.44
C PHE A 300 46.71 29.95 9.26
N ILE A 301 45.44 29.56 9.27
CA ILE A 301 44.95 28.45 10.08
C ILE A 301 44.54 27.29 9.16
N ALA A 302 45.23 26.17 9.25
CA ALA A 302 44.87 24.97 8.49
C ALA A 302 43.62 24.30 9.09
N ARG A 303 42.56 24.12 8.28
CA ARG A 303 41.35 23.37 8.66
C ARG A 303 40.89 22.41 7.56
N GLN A 304 40.20 21.35 7.96
CA GLN A 304 39.63 20.34 7.05
C GLN A 304 38.12 20.37 7.01
N ARG A 305 37.51 20.60 8.17
CA ARG A 305 36.07 20.78 8.36
C ARG A 305 35.82 22.12 8.99
N ASP A 306 34.60 22.63 8.86
CA ASP A 306 34.25 23.82 9.61
C ASP A 306 34.19 23.45 11.10
N LEU A 307 34.49 24.41 11.96
CA LEU A 307 34.38 24.25 13.41
C LEU A 307 32.93 23.90 13.79
N THR A 308 31.95 24.38 13.02
CA THR A 308 30.52 24.12 13.24
C THR A 308 30.13 22.64 13.08
N ASP A 309 30.89 21.85 12.31
CA ASP A 309 30.64 20.41 12.09
C ASP A 309 30.91 19.57 13.35
N PHE A 310 31.63 20.11 14.33
CA PHE A 310 31.93 19.43 15.60
C PHE A 310 30.76 19.43 16.59
N THR A 311 29.65 20.10 16.27
CA THR A 311 28.50 20.26 17.16
C THR A 311 27.63 18.99 17.27
N GLY A 312 27.75 18.02 16.37
CA GLY A 312 26.93 16.79 16.35
C GLY A 312 27.27 15.70 17.38
N VAL A 313 28.31 15.89 18.20
CA VAL A 313 28.86 14.83 19.07
C VAL A 313 28.36 14.98 20.52
N GLY A 314 27.38 14.18 20.92
CA GLY A 314 27.15 13.82 22.34
C GLY A 314 26.60 14.90 23.30
N LEU A 315 26.15 16.05 22.82
CA LEU A 315 25.58 17.13 23.66
C LEU A 315 24.06 17.27 23.45
N THR A 316 23.32 17.59 24.52
CA THR A 316 21.87 17.83 24.49
C THR A 316 21.52 19.17 23.83
N GLY A 317 20.33 19.26 23.22
CA GLY A 317 20.00 20.27 22.20
C GLY A 317 20.17 21.76 22.57
N ALA A 318 20.06 22.15 23.84
CA ALA A 318 20.25 23.55 24.24
C ALA A 318 21.72 23.99 24.25
N SER A 319 22.64 23.12 24.71
CA SER A 319 24.09 23.38 24.74
C SER A 319 24.73 23.22 23.35
N GLN A 320 24.14 22.39 22.50
CA GLN A 320 24.56 22.21 21.11
C GLN A 320 24.30 23.47 20.26
N THR A 321 23.15 24.11 20.46
CA THR A 321 22.74 25.30 19.71
C THR A 321 23.62 26.50 20.05
N SER A 322 23.91 26.74 21.33
CA SER A 322 24.77 27.85 21.76
C SER A 322 26.22 27.70 21.30
N LEU A 323 26.76 26.48 21.29
CA LEU A 323 28.09 26.19 20.73
C LEU A 323 28.13 26.43 19.21
N SER A 324 27.09 26.00 18.49
CA SER A 324 27.01 26.22 17.03
C SER A 324 26.95 27.71 16.67
N GLU A 325 26.16 28.51 17.39
CA GLU A 325 26.08 29.96 17.18
C GLU A 325 27.41 30.66 17.46
N GLN A 326 28.09 30.29 18.55
CA GLN A 326 29.41 30.84 18.87
C GLN A 326 30.46 30.49 17.81
N LEU A 327 30.52 29.24 17.35
CA LEU A 327 31.47 28.81 16.31
C LEU A 327 31.18 29.47 14.95
N LYS A 328 29.90 29.64 14.57
CA LYS A 328 29.52 30.41 13.37
C LYS A 328 29.99 31.87 13.46
N HIS A 329 29.81 32.50 14.62
CA HIS A 329 30.24 33.88 14.84
C HIS A 329 31.77 34.04 14.71
N ILE A 330 32.56 33.07 15.20
CA ILE A 330 34.02 33.07 15.05
C ILE A 330 34.42 32.83 13.59
N SER A 331 33.83 31.85 12.91
CA SER A 331 34.16 31.52 11.52
C SER A 331 33.94 32.70 10.56
N GLY A 332 32.95 33.57 10.82
CA GLY A 332 32.66 34.75 9.98
C GLY A 332 33.73 35.85 9.98
N ARG A 333 34.72 35.80 10.89
CA ARG A 333 35.78 36.83 11.03
C ARG A 333 37.06 36.52 10.26
N PHE A 334 37.18 35.30 9.75
CA PHE A 334 38.33 34.85 8.97
C PHE A 334 37.91 34.73 7.51
N SER A 335 38.76 35.18 6.59
CA SER A 335 38.58 34.81 5.19
C SER A 335 38.86 33.32 5.00
N VAL A 336 38.45 32.73 3.88
CA VAL A 336 38.73 31.33 3.58
C VAL A 336 39.47 31.28 2.25
N ILE A 337 40.64 30.66 2.25
CA ILE A 337 41.37 30.26 1.04
C ILE A 337 41.13 28.76 0.87
N GLU A 338 40.39 28.40 -0.17
CA GLU A 338 40.00 27.03 -0.45
C GLU A 338 41.01 26.34 -1.37
N LEU A 339 41.73 25.35 -0.85
CA LEU A 339 42.57 24.45 -1.64
C LEU A 339 41.68 23.36 -2.25
N ALA A 340 41.14 23.65 -3.43
CA ALA A 340 40.10 22.85 -4.06
C ALA A 340 40.60 21.46 -4.49
N ASP A 341 39.76 20.44 -4.28
CA ASP A 341 40.08 19.05 -4.63
C ASP A 341 40.16 18.83 -6.15
N LYS A 342 39.57 19.73 -6.97
CA LYS A 342 39.68 19.74 -8.44
C LYS A 342 41.13 19.84 -8.96
N ASN A 343 42.08 20.18 -8.10
CA ASN A 343 43.51 20.18 -8.44
C ASN A 343 44.09 18.77 -8.52
N LEU A 344 43.44 17.77 -7.91
CA LEU A 344 43.98 16.41 -7.77
C LEU A 344 44.31 15.74 -9.12
N PRO A 345 43.48 15.81 -10.19
CA PRO A 345 43.82 15.25 -11.49
C PRO A 345 45.16 15.75 -12.05
N GLU A 346 45.43 17.05 -11.97
CA GLU A 346 46.69 17.63 -12.44
C GLU A 346 47.87 17.21 -11.57
N ILE A 347 47.68 17.12 -10.25
CA ILE A 347 48.69 16.63 -9.30
C ILE A 347 49.02 15.16 -9.58
N VAL A 348 48.01 14.32 -9.80
CA VAL A 348 48.16 12.89 -10.12
C VAL A 348 48.94 12.72 -11.43
N SER A 349 48.58 13.48 -12.47
CA SER A 349 49.26 13.46 -13.77
C SER A 349 50.76 13.78 -13.65
N LYS A 350 51.11 14.84 -12.89
CA LYS A 350 52.50 15.31 -12.77
C LYS A 350 53.33 14.51 -11.75
N ARG A 351 52.72 13.95 -10.69
CA ARG A 351 53.44 13.23 -9.62
C ARG A 351 53.43 11.71 -9.74
N LEU A 352 52.31 11.10 -10.10
CA LEU A 352 52.16 9.64 -10.09
C LEU A 352 52.27 9.04 -11.49
N LEU A 353 51.69 9.70 -12.49
CA LEU A 353 51.52 9.16 -13.84
C LEU A 353 52.54 9.72 -14.85
N LYS A 354 53.64 10.28 -14.35
CA LYS A 354 54.67 10.87 -15.20
C LYS A 354 55.32 9.79 -16.09
N PRO A 355 55.25 9.93 -17.43
CA PRO A 355 55.92 9.00 -18.35
C PRO A 355 57.44 9.01 -18.16
N LYS A 356 58.09 7.86 -18.37
CA LYS A 356 59.56 7.74 -18.31
C LYS A 356 60.27 8.49 -19.44
N GLY A 357 59.59 8.70 -20.57
CA GLY A 357 60.12 9.38 -21.75
C GLY A 357 59.02 9.75 -22.76
N GLU A 358 59.40 10.36 -23.88
CA GLU A 358 58.47 10.80 -24.93
C GLU A 358 57.81 9.64 -25.68
N ALA A 359 58.53 8.53 -25.89
CA ALA A 359 57.99 7.34 -26.55
C ALA A 359 56.91 6.67 -25.68
N GLU A 360 57.16 6.56 -24.37
CA GLU A 360 56.20 6.04 -23.41
C GLU A 360 54.96 6.94 -23.30
N ALA A 361 55.14 8.27 -23.40
CA ALA A 361 54.04 9.23 -23.43
C ALA A 361 53.14 9.03 -24.66
N GLN A 362 53.72 8.82 -25.86
CA GLN A 362 52.95 8.51 -27.07
C GLN A 362 52.19 7.18 -26.95
N GLN A 363 52.82 6.15 -26.38
CA GLN A 363 52.17 4.85 -26.20
C GLN A 363 50.99 4.92 -25.21
N LEU A 364 51.11 5.71 -24.14
CA LEU A 364 50.01 5.97 -23.20
C LEU A 364 48.86 6.70 -23.90
N GLU A 365 49.17 7.70 -24.72
CA GLU A 365 48.19 8.48 -25.49
C GLU A 365 47.40 7.60 -26.48
N GLU A 366 48.08 6.77 -27.28
CA GLU A 366 47.43 5.82 -28.19
C GLU A 366 46.56 4.79 -27.46
N SER A 367 46.99 4.39 -26.25
CA SER A 367 46.26 3.42 -25.45
C SER A 367 45.02 4.04 -24.81
N PHE A 368 45.13 5.26 -24.29
CA PHE A 368 43.97 6.01 -23.78
C PHE A 368 42.93 6.21 -24.89
N ASN A 369 43.33 6.59 -26.11
CA ASN A 369 42.40 6.76 -27.22
C ASN A 369 41.62 5.48 -27.57
N ARG A 370 42.25 4.29 -27.45
CA ARG A 370 41.56 3.00 -27.60
C ARG A 370 40.54 2.76 -26.50
N VAL A 371 40.91 3.01 -25.24
CA VAL A 371 40.00 2.88 -24.09
C VAL A 371 38.82 3.84 -24.21
N TRP A 372 39.09 5.08 -24.61
CA TRP A 372 38.08 6.10 -24.81
C TRP A 372 37.00 5.65 -25.80
N GLU A 373 37.40 5.06 -26.94
CA GLU A 373 36.46 4.52 -27.93
C GLU A 373 35.72 3.27 -27.46
N GLN A 374 36.38 2.37 -26.71
CA GLN A 374 35.73 1.18 -26.15
C GLN A 374 34.69 1.54 -25.07
N ALA A 375 34.97 2.54 -24.26
CA ALA A 375 34.10 2.98 -23.17
C ALA A 375 32.95 3.89 -23.63
N LYS A 376 32.66 4.00 -24.94
CA LYS A 376 31.70 4.99 -25.50
C LYS A 376 30.32 4.98 -24.85
N ALA A 377 29.78 3.82 -24.51
CA ALA A 377 28.48 3.67 -23.86
C ALA A 377 28.50 4.03 -22.35
N SER A 378 29.69 4.14 -21.75
CA SER A 378 29.91 4.33 -20.32
C SER A 378 30.58 5.67 -19.97
N ARG A 379 30.89 6.51 -20.98
CA ARG A 379 31.62 7.79 -20.82
C ARG A 379 30.99 8.70 -19.78
N ASP A 380 29.68 8.94 -19.88
CA ASP A 380 28.96 9.84 -18.97
C ASP A 380 29.08 9.38 -17.51
N THR A 381 29.19 8.07 -17.26
CA THR A 381 29.36 7.52 -15.90
C THR A 381 30.81 7.61 -15.42
N LEU A 382 31.79 7.42 -16.31
CA LEU A 382 33.22 7.41 -15.94
C LEU A 382 33.80 8.82 -15.77
N ILE A 383 33.30 9.80 -16.51
CA ILE A 383 33.81 11.18 -16.52
C ILE A 383 33.16 12.06 -15.45
N THR A 384 31.91 11.74 -15.08
CA THR A 384 31.02 12.57 -14.23
C THR A 384 30.62 13.88 -14.90
N SER A 385 29.71 14.66 -14.29
CA SER A 385 29.18 15.89 -14.91
C SER A 385 30.18 17.04 -14.98
N HIS A 386 31.29 16.93 -14.24
CA HIS A 386 32.28 18.00 -14.08
C HIS A 386 33.58 17.78 -14.85
N GLY A 387 33.81 16.56 -15.38
CA GLY A 387 35.02 16.23 -16.12
C GLY A 387 34.85 16.34 -17.64
N ASP A 388 35.97 16.40 -18.35
CA ASP A 388 36.01 16.23 -19.81
C ASP A 388 36.95 15.08 -20.24
N GLN A 389 37.16 14.95 -21.55
CA GLN A 389 38.08 13.95 -22.09
C GLN A 389 39.53 14.19 -21.64
N ASP A 390 39.95 15.45 -21.51
CA ASP A 390 41.30 15.81 -21.07
C ASP A 390 41.51 15.49 -19.60
N ASP A 391 40.49 15.65 -18.75
CA ASP A 391 40.54 15.26 -17.35
C ASP A 391 40.72 13.76 -17.20
N PHE A 392 39.96 12.94 -17.95
CA PHE A 392 40.15 11.49 -17.95
C PHE A 392 41.55 11.13 -18.48
N ARG A 393 42.00 11.77 -19.56
CA ARG A 393 43.34 11.57 -20.11
C ARG A 393 44.45 11.82 -19.09
N ARG A 394 44.31 12.84 -18.24
CA ARG A 394 45.29 13.20 -17.19
C ARG A 394 45.42 12.16 -16.08
N VAL A 395 44.35 11.42 -15.79
CA VAL A 395 44.30 10.45 -14.67
C VAL A 395 44.36 8.99 -15.10
N TYR A 396 44.41 8.70 -16.40
CA TYR A 396 44.57 7.34 -16.93
C TYR A 396 45.78 6.61 -16.30
N PRO A 397 45.62 5.43 -15.65
CA PRO A 397 44.58 4.40 -15.85
C PRO A 397 43.34 4.49 -14.92
N PHE A 398 43.20 5.56 -14.15
CA PHE A 398 42.02 5.80 -13.32
C PHE A 398 40.92 6.49 -14.12
N SER A 399 39.66 6.31 -13.71
CA SER A 399 38.55 7.13 -14.20
C SER A 399 38.35 8.36 -13.30
N PRO A 400 37.87 9.50 -13.84
CA PRO A 400 37.45 10.65 -13.02
C PRO A 400 36.47 10.26 -11.90
N ALA A 401 35.51 9.38 -12.18
CA ALA A 401 34.58 8.83 -11.18
C ALA A 401 35.30 8.12 -10.01
N LEU A 402 36.39 7.40 -10.28
CA LEU A 402 37.22 6.78 -9.24
C LEU A 402 37.95 7.81 -8.40
N VAL A 403 38.54 8.83 -9.04
CA VAL A 403 39.23 9.91 -8.35
C VAL A 403 38.26 10.70 -7.47
N GLU A 404 37.08 11.05 -7.98
CA GLU A 404 36.04 11.77 -7.23
C GLU A 404 35.55 10.97 -6.01
N THR A 405 35.23 9.69 -6.21
CA THR A 405 34.84 8.78 -5.11
C THR A 405 35.95 8.67 -4.07
N LEU A 406 37.20 8.55 -4.50
CA LEU A 406 38.34 8.44 -3.59
C LEU A 406 38.56 9.71 -2.78
N VAL A 407 38.37 10.89 -3.37
CA VAL A 407 38.44 12.18 -2.65
C VAL A 407 37.42 12.18 -1.52
N ALA A 408 36.16 11.86 -1.84
CA ALA A 408 35.07 11.81 -0.85
C ALA A 408 35.39 10.81 0.28
N VAL A 409 35.81 9.59 -0.08
CA VAL A 409 36.16 8.55 0.89
C VAL A 409 37.39 8.93 1.74
N SER A 410 38.39 9.57 1.14
CA SER A 410 39.60 10.04 1.84
C SER A 410 39.32 11.14 2.86
N GLY A 411 38.25 11.93 2.66
CA GLY A 411 37.77 12.91 3.65
C GLY A 411 37.28 12.30 4.97
N TYR A 412 37.04 10.98 4.99
CA TYR A 412 36.62 10.23 6.17
C TYR A 412 37.74 9.39 6.81
N LEU A 413 38.92 9.33 6.17
CA LEU A 413 40.07 8.55 6.62
C LEU A 413 41.03 9.38 7.49
N GLN A 414 41.80 8.70 8.33
CA GLN A 414 42.85 9.32 9.16
C GLN A 414 43.99 9.95 8.34
N ARG A 415 44.72 10.88 8.99
CA ARG A 415 45.74 11.79 8.43
C ARG A 415 46.76 11.17 7.48
N GLU A 416 47.11 9.90 7.67
CA GLU A 416 48.15 9.23 6.89
C GLU A 416 47.63 8.67 5.55
N ARG A 417 46.32 8.61 5.32
CA ARG A 417 45.70 8.01 4.12
C ARG A 417 45.10 9.09 3.21
N THR A 418 45.96 9.79 2.48
CA THR A 418 45.54 10.78 1.47
C THR A 418 45.08 10.08 0.18
N ALA A 419 44.20 10.72 -0.59
CA ALA A 419 43.77 10.20 -1.90
C ALA A 419 44.97 9.86 -2.81
N LEU A 420 46.00 10.72 -2.84
CA LEU A 420 47.22 10.50 -3.63
C LEU A 420 47.97 9.22 -3.21
N ARG A 421 48.07 8.95 -1.90
CA ARG A 421 48.70 7.74 -1.38
C ARG A 421 47.90 6.49 -1.76
N LEU A 422 46.57 6.54 -1.67
CA LEU A 422 45.72 5.41 -2.02
C LEU A 422 45.77 5.12 -3.52
N LEU A 423 45.81 6.14 -4.38
CA LEU A 423 46.05 5.94 -5.82
C LEU A 423 47.39 5.27 -6.09
N LEU A 424 48.47 5.69 -5.40
CA LEU A 424 49.76 5.03 -5.54
C LEU A 424 49.71 3.57 -5.06
N GLN A 425 49.03 3.30 -3.94
CA GLN A 425 48.88 1.95 -3.41
C GLN A 425 48.14 1.03 -4.41
N LEU A 426 47.10 1.53 -5.10
CA LEU A 426 46.43 0.78 -6.18
C LEU A 426 47.39 0.45 -7.33
N LEU A 427 48.25 1.39 -7.73
CA LEU A 427 49.27 1.14 -8.76
C LEU A 427 50.29 0.10 -8.32
N VAL A 428 50.69 0.12 -7.03
CA VAL A 428 51.62 -0.85 -6.45
C VAL A 428 50.99 -2.24 -6.38
N ASP A 429 49.76 -2.34 -5.88
CA ASP A 429 49.04 -3.62 -5.75
C ASP A 429 48.78 -4.27 -7.11
N LYS A 430 48.66 -3.47 -8.17
CA LYS A 430 48.50 -3.93 -9.55
C LYS A 430 49.75 -3.81 -10.42
N ARG A 431 50.91 -3.60 -9.82
CA ARG A 431 52.17 -3.33 -10.54
C ARG A 431 52.50 -4.40 -11.59
N GLU A 432 52.24 -5.67 -11.26
CA GLU A 432 52.54 -6.83 -12.12
C GLU A 432 51.35 -7.29 -12.98
N THR A 433 50.13 -6.80 -12.72
CA THR A 433 48.90 -7.28 -13.37
C THR A 433 48.26 -6.27 -14.31
N LEU A 434 48.45 -4.96 -14.08
CA LEU A 434 47.78 -3.90 -14.86
C LEU A 434 48.41 -3.74 -16.26
N GLN A 435 47.64 -4.09 -17.29
CA GLN A 435 48.08 -3.93 -18.68
C GLN A 435 47.81 -2.52 -19.19
N VAL A 436 48.56 -2.14 -20.23
CA VAL A 436 48.35 -0.87 -20.93
C VAL A 436 47.10 -1.02 -21.79
N GLY A 437 46.10 -0.16 -21.57
CA GLY A 437 44.75 -0.28 -22.12
C GLY A 437 43.69 -0.70 -21.11
N ASP A 438 44.07 -1.10 -19.89
CA ASP A 438 43.11 -1.41 -18.84
C ASP A 438 42.76 -0.16 -18.01
N LEU A 439 41.58 -0.18 -17.39
CA LEU A 439 41.16 0.78 -16.37
C LEU A 439 41.16 0.10 -15.01
N VAL A 440 41.45 0.87 -13.95
CA VAL A 440 41.28 0.40 -12.58
C VAL A 440 39.79 0.44 -12.20
N PRO A 441 39.14 -0.71 -11.87
CA PRO A 441 37.75 -0.75 -11.44
C PRO A 441 37.53 -0.01 -10.13
N LEU A 442 36.36 0.64 -9.97
CA LEU A 442 36.02 1.35 -8.74
C LEU A 442 36.02 0.44 -7.51
N GLY A 443 35.58 -0.80 -7.66
CA GLY A 443 35.51 -1.77 -6.56
C GLY A 443 36.87 -2.01 -5.87
N ASP A 444 37.98 -1.83 -6.57
CA ASP A 444 39.33 -2.04 -6.01
C ASP A 444 39.68 -0.98 -4.96
N LEU A 445 38.97 0.16 -4.91
CA LEU A 445 39.11 1.16 -3.85
C LEU A 445 38.75 0.59 -2.47
N TRP A 446 37.80 -0.35 -2.39
CA TRP A 446 37.33 -0.88 -1.11
C TRP A 446 38.46 -1.51 -0.28
N ASP A 447 39.36 -2.25 -0.91
CA ASP A 447 40.47 -2.93 -0.22
C ASP A 447 41.45 -1.92 0.40
N GLN A 448 41.59 -0.75 -0.21
CA GLN A 448 42.47 0.32 0.27
C GLN A 448 41.87 1.09 1.46
N VAL A 449 40.55 1.17 1.50
CA VAL A 449 39.81 1.97 2.47
C VAL A 449 39.45 1.12 3.69
N SER A 450 39.15 -0.17 3.52
CA SER A 450 38.59 -1.06 4.54
C SER A 450 39.57 -1.57 5.62
N GLY A 451 40.72 -0.91 5.85
CA GLY A 451 41.69 -1.27 6.90
C GLY A 451 41.21 -0.99 8.34
N GLU A 452 41.78 -1.68 9.34
CA GLU A 452 41.23 -1.78 10.71
C GLU A 452 41.27 -0.52 11.60
N ASP A 453 42.14 0.47 11.35
CA ASP A 453 42.45 1.51 12.36
C ASP A 453 42.26 2.98 11.93
N SER A 454 41.34 3.31 11.01
CA SER A 454 41.47 4.58 10.26
C SER A 454 40.27 5.52 10.17
N PHE A 455 39.25 5.40 11.01
CA PHE A 455 38.02 6.23 10.91
C PHE A 455 37.71 7.07 12.15
N SER A 456 36.95 8.15 11.97
CA SER A 456 36.37 8.91 13.07
C SER A 456 35.33 8.07 13.83
N PRO A 457 35.10 8.31 15.14
CA PRO A 457 34.21 7.46 15.96
C PRO A 457 32.78 7.30 15.42
N GLN A 458 32.24 8.32 14.74
CA GLN A 458 30.89 8.30 14.18
C GLN A 458 30.79 7.49 12.88
N LEU A 459 31.79 7.56 12.01
CA LEU A 459 31.82 6.82 10.74
C LEU A 459 32.35 5.40 10.89
N LYS A 460 33.10 5.13 11.96
CA LYS A 460 33.57 3.79 12.31
C LYS A 460 32.41 2.79 12.38
N VAL A 461 31.26 3.19 12.93
CA VAL A 461 30.06 2.34 13.02
C VAL A 461 29.53 1.94 11.64
N HIS A 462 29.44 2.88 10.69
CA HIS A 462 28.95 2.60 9.33
C HIS A 462 29.94 1.72 8.54
N PHE A 463 31.23 1.96 8.69
CA PHE A 463 32.28 1.13 8.07
C PHE A 463 32.36 -0.27 8.69
N ASP A 464 32.22 -0.41 10.00
CA ASP A 464 32.21 -1.71 10.67
C ASP A 464 31.01 -2.55 10.21
N ARG A 465 29.83 -1.92 10.05
CA ARG A 465 28.64 -2.55 9.46
C ARG A 465 28.88 -2.99 8.01
N ALA A 466 29.47 -2.11 7.20
CA ALA A 466 29.81 -2.44 5.81
C ALA A 466 30.83 -3.59 5.73
N ARG A 467 31.80 -3.64 6.64
CA ARG A 467 32.77 -4.75 6.72
C ARG A 467 32.12 -6.06 7.16
N ALA A 468 31.22 -6.03 8.13
CA ALA A 468 30.48 -7.20 8.56
C ALA A 468 29.63 -7.77 7.40
N LEU A 469 28.91 -6.90 6.69
CA LEU A 469 28.13 -7.27 5.51
C LEU A 469 29.03 -7.82 4.39
N TYR A 470 30.18 -7.19 4.14
CA TYR A 470 31.15 -7.66 3.16
C TYR A 470 31.69 -9.05 3.50
N ARG A 471 32.02 -9.34 4.76
CA ARG A 471 32.49 -10.68 5.19
C ARG A 471 31.43 -11.76 4.91
N ARG A 472 30.16 -11.47 5.19
CA ARG A 472 29.05 -12.37 4.90
C ARG A 472 28.88 -12.58 3.39
N LEU A 473 28.82 -11.49 2.62
CA LEU A 473 28.71 -11.55 1.16
C LEU A 473 29.90 -12.30 0.52
N ARG A 474 31.12 -12.05 0.98
CA ARG A 474 32.32 -12.73 0.51
C ARG A 474 32.27 -14.23 0.78
N THR A 475 31.77 -14.64 1.93
CA THR A 475 31.58 -16.07 2.25
C THR A 475 30.63 -16.73 1.26
N ASN A 476 29.48 -16.10 0.98
CA ASN A 476 28.53 -16.60 -0.02
C ASN A 476 29.16 -16.64 -1.43
N LEU A 477 29.96 -15.64 -1.81
CA LEU A 477 30.65 -15.62 -3.10
C LEU A 477 31.69 -16.74 -3.24
N LEU A 478 32.41 -17.08 -2.16
CA LEU A 478 33.38 -18.18 -2.17
C LEU A 478 32.68 -19.52 -2.38
N GLU A 479 31.58 -19.75 -1.67
CA GLU A 479 30.75 -20.95 -1.82
C GLU A 479 30.12 -21.03 -3.23
N GLU A 480 29.58 -19.93 -3.74
CA GLU A 480 28.96 -19.83 -5.06
C GLU A 480 29.93 -20.20 -6.20
N HIS A 481 31.19 -19.75 -6.09
CA HIS A 481 32.21 -19.96 -7.12
C HIS A 481 33.12 -21.17 -6.85
N GLY A 482 32.94 -21.87 -5.72
CA GLY A 482 33.77 -23.02 -5.33
C GLY A 482 35.25 -22.66 -5.13
N VAL A 483 35.54 -21.49 -4.56
CA VAL A 483 36.89 -20.96 -4.36
C VAL A 483 37.20 -20.86 -2.87
N ASP A 484 38.36 -21.34 -2.43
CA ASP A 484 38.84 -21.14 -1.06
C ASP A 484 39.52 -19.77 -0.90
N GLU A 485 39.43 -19.19 0.30
CA GLU A 485 40.01 -17.88 0.64
C GLU A 485 41.53 -17.79 0.32
N GLU A 486 42.28 -18.87 0.54
CA GLU A 486 43.72 -18.94 0.27
C GLU A 486 44.05 -18.84 -1.24
N HIS A 487 43.16 -19.33 -2.10
CA HIS A 487 43.37 -19.39 -3.54
C HIS A 487 42.93 -18.11 -4.27
N VAL A 488 42.19 -17.21 -3.61
CA VAL A 488 41.65 -15.99 -4.22
C VAL A 488 42.75 -15.11 -4.84
N LYS A 489 43.89 -14.95 -4.14
CA LYS A 489 45.00 -14.08 -4.61
C LYS A 489 45.59 -14.53 -5.95
N GLY A 490 45.62 -15.83 -6.22
CA GLY A 490 46.15 -16.39 -7.47
C GLY A 490 45.19 -16.37 -8.65
N LEU A 491 43.91 -16.00 -8.44
CA LEU A 491 42.92 -15.96 -9.52
C LEU A 491 43.21 -14.81 -10.51
N PRO A 492 43.05 -15.03 -11.83
CA PRO A 492 43.16 -13.98 -12.82
C PRO A 492 42.08 -12.91 -12.63
N ASP A 493 42.39 -11.67 -12.99
CA ASP A 493 41.49 -10.52 -12.83
C ASP A 493 40.16 -10.65 -13.61
N THR A 494 40.11 -11.54 -14.60
CA THR A 494 38.92 -11.87 -15.42
C THR A 494 38.05 -12.98 -14.82
N HIS A 495 38.43 -13.58 -13.69
CA HIS A 495 37.67 -14.66 -13.05
C HIS A 495 36.30 -14.15 -12.55
N ALA A 496 35.25 -14.98 -12.63
CA ALA A 496 33.89 -14.60 -12.25
C ALA A 496 33.79 -14.13 -10.78
N PHE A 497 34.46 -14.82 -9.85
CA PHE A 497 34.60 -14.37 -8.47
C PHE A 497 35.17 -12.94 -8.34
N ARG A 498 36.23 -12.59 -9.09
CA ARG A 498 36.86 -11.24 -9.02
C ARG A 498 35.91 -10.16 -9.54
N ARG A 499 35.18 -10.46 -10.62
CA ARG A 499 34.11 -9.58 -11.13
C ARG A 499 33.06 -9.33 -10.06
N ASP A 500 32.53 -10.40 -9.47
CA ASP A 500 31.44 -10.33 -8.51
C ASP A 500 31.85 -9.65 -7.19
N ASP A 501 33.05 -9.94 -6.70
CA ASP A 501 33.65 -9.27 -5.54
C ASP A 501 33.79 -7.75 -5.77
N ARG A 502 34.21 -7.30 -6.97
CA ARG A 502 34.31 -5.87 -7.32
C ARG A 502 32.94 -5.17 -7.42
N LEU A 503 31.92 -5.87 -7.92
CA LEU A 503 30.54 -5.35 -7.94
C LEU A 503 30.03 -5.13 -6.51
N VAL A 504 30.22 -6.11 -5.63
CA VAL A 504 29.87 -5.99 -4.19
C VAL A 504 30.63 -4.85 -3.52
N LYS A 505 31.95 -4.74 -3.77
CA LYS A 505 32.77 -3.64 -3.24
C LYS A 505 32.28 -2.26 -3.69
N THR A 506 31.84 -2.14 -4.94
CA THR A 506 31.26 -0.90 -5.46
C THR A 506 29.93 -0.57 -4.79
N LEU A 507 29.07 -1.56 -4.56
CA LEU A 507 27.83 -1.38 -3.79
C LEU A 507 28.11 -0.92 -2.36
N LEU A 508 29.14 -1.48 -1.72
CA LEU A 508 29.54 -1.06 -0.37
C LEU A 508 30.05 0.38 -0.35
N LEU A 509 30.86 0.78 -1.33
CA LEU A 509 31.28 2.18 -1.49
C LEU A 509 30.07 3.10 -1.70
N SER A 510 29.08 2.67 -2.50
CA SER A 510 27.84 3.44 -2.72
C SER A 510 27.02 3.67 -1.45
N ALA A 511 27.08 2.73 -0.50
CA ALA A 511 26.40 2.87 0.78
C ALA A 511 27.15 3.74 1.79
N LEU A 512 28.46 3.87 1.63
CA LEU A 512 29.31 4.69 2.50
C LEU A 512 29.33 6.16 2.10
N VAL A 513 29.33 6.44 0.79
CA VAL A 513 29.40 7.79 0.22
C VAL A 513 28.32 8.01 -0.86
N PRO A 514 27.03 7.92 -0.49
CA PRO A 514 25.92 8.03 -1.43
C PRO A 514 25.74 9.44 -2.04
N GLU A 515 26.40 10.45 -1.47
CA GLU A 515 26.35 11.85 -1.93
C GLU A 515 27.14 12.11 -3.22
N VAL A 516 28.10 11.25 -3.56
CA VAL A 516 29.04 11.43 -4.68
C VAL A 516 28.35 11.08 -5.99
N GLU A 517 28.54 11.90 -7.03
CA GLU A 517 27.79 11.76 -8.29
C GLU A 517 27.87 10.36 -8.93
N PRO A 518 29.04 9.71 -9.04
CA PRO A 518 29.15 8.35 -9.58
C PRO A 518 28.29 7.30 -8.87
N LEU A 519 28.10 7.46 -7.56
CA LEU A 519 27.49 6.45 -6.68
C LEU A 519 26.04 6.79 -6.32
N ARG A 520 25.62 8.04 -6.53
CA ARG A 520 24.25 8.49 -6.28
C ARG A 520 23.27 7.90 -7.28
N ASN A 521 22.15 7.37 -6.76
CA ASN A 521 21.08 6.71 -7.55
C ASN A 521 21.67 5.67 -8.52
N LEU A 522 22.49 4.78 -7.97
CA LEU A 522 23.24 3.80 -8.76
C LEU A 522 22.29 2.88 -9.53
N THR A 523 22.40 2.85 -10.87
CA THR A 523 21.69 1.90 -11.72
C THR A 523 22.55 0.69 -12.04
N VAL A 524 21.95 -0.39 -12.51
CA VAL A 524 22.70 -1.60 -12.94
C VAL A 524 23.73 -1.25 -14.02
N SER A 525 23.36 -0.42 -15.00
CA SER A 525 24.27 0.02 -16.06
C SER A 525 25.44 0.85 -15.52
N ARG A 526 25.19 1.74 -14.54
CA ARG A 526 26.25 2.51 -13.88
C ARG A 526 27.17 1.62 -13.06
N LEU A 527 26.64 0.67 -12.30
CA LEU A 527 27.43 -0.29 -11.53
C LEU A 527 28.38 -1.10 -12.43
N ALA A 528 27.90 -1.53 -13.61
CA ALA A 528 28.72 -2.20 -14.61
C ALA A 528 29.81 -1.26 -15.18
N ALA A 529 29.45 -0.03 -15.53
CA ALA A 529 30.37 0.98 -16.06
C ALA A 529 31.50 1.34 -15.07
N LEU A 530 31.19 1.50 -13.78
CA LEU A 530 32.19 1.80 -12.74
C LEU A 530 33.19 0.66 -12.52
N ASN A 531 32.83 -0.56 -12.92
CA ASN A 531 33.69 -1.74 -12.90
C ASN A 531 34.10 -2.15 -14.32
N HIS A 532 34.32 -1.17 -15.20
CA HIS A 532 34.69 -1.40 -16.60
C HIS A 532 35.87 -2.37 -16.74
N GLY A 533 35.80 -3.25 -17.75
CA GLY A 533 36.84 -4.25 -18.03
C GLY A 533 36.78 -5.52 -17.17
N THR A 534 35.91 -5.59 -16.16
CA THR A 534 35.79 -6.77 -15.28
C THR A 534 34.73 -7.78 -15.75
N ILE A 535 33.75 -7.33 -16.53
CA ILE A 535 32.61 -8.15 -16.95
C ILE A 535 32.92 -8.73 -18.34
N ALA A 536 33.31 -10.00 -18.38
CA ALA A 536 33.50 -10.71 -19.65
C ALA A 536 32.14 -11.09 -20.26
N THR A 537 31.76 -10.41 -21.35
CA THR A 537 30.59 -10.76 -22.17
C THR A 537 31.05 -11.15 -23.58
N PRO A 538 30.54 -12.26 -24.15
CA PRO A 538 30.84 -12.60 -25.55
C PRO A 538 30.17 -11.65 -26.55
N ILE A 539 29.16 -10.89 -26.09
CA ILE A 539 28.42 -9.91 -26.89
C ILE A 539 28.49 -8.56 -26.14
N PRO A 540 29.17 -7.54 -26.71
CA PRO A 540 29.20 -6.19 -26.15
C PRO A 540 27.77 -5.64 -25.94
N GLY A 541 27.51 -5.05 -24.77
CA GLY A 541 26.21 -4.47 -24.43
C GLY A 541 25.29 -5.39 -23.61
N GLN A 542 25.71 -6.62 -23.31
CA GLN A 542 24.97 -7.53 -22.42
C GLN A 542 25.41 -7.46 -20.95
N GLU A 543 26.36 -6.59 -20.60
CA GLU A 543 26.94 -6.48 -19.26
C GLU A 543 25.84 -6.22 -18.22
N ARG A 544 24.89 -5.33 -18.57
CA ARG A 544 23.73 -5.01 -17.73
C ARG A 544 22.90 -6.25 -17.37
N THR A 545 22.64 -7.13 -18.34
CA THR A 545 21.82 -8.33 -18.11
C THR A 545 22.53 -9.31 -17.17
N VAL A 546 23.84 -9.48 -17.35
CA VAL A 546 24.66 -10.33 -16.47
C VAL A 546 24.67 -9.79 -15.04
N VAL A 547 24.89 -8.49 -14.87
CA VAL A 547 24.90 -7.85 -13.55
C VAL A 547 23.51 -7.90 -12.91
N LEU A 548 22.44 -7.63 -13.65
CA LEU A 548 21.07 -7.72 -13.12
C LEU A 548 20.71 -9.14 -12.64
N GLY A 549 21.09 -10.17 -13.41
CA GLY A 549 20.87 -11.56 -13.02
C GLY A 549 21.58 -11.91 -11.71
N GLN A 550 22.83 -11.46 -11.57
CA GLN A 550 23.62 -11.69 -10.36
C GLN A 550 23.06 -10.92 -9.16
N LEU A 551 22.69 -9.65 -9.33
CA LEU A 551 22.06 -8.85 -8.28
C LEU A 551 20.73 -9.47 -7.81
N THR A 552 19.90 -9.94 -8.74
CA THR A 552 18.62 -10.58 -8.41
C THR A 552 18.83 -11.85 -7.59
N LYS A 553 19.87 -12.63 -7.90
CA LYS A 553 20.27 -13.81 -7.12
C LYS A 553 20.69 -13.40 -5.71
N TRP A 554 21.57 -12.41 -5.56
CA TRP A 554 22.02 -11.96 -4.24
C TRP A 554 20.90 -11.33 -3.41
N ALA A 555 20.02 -10.53 -4.02
CA ALA A 555 18.88 -9.91 -3.32
C ALA A 555 17.89 -10.93 -2.74
N ALA A 556 17.85 -12.16 -3.27
CA ALA A 556 17.04 -13.25 -2.72
C ALA A 556 17.59 -13.81 -1.39
N GLU A 557 18.89 -13.64 -1.13
CA GLU A 557 19.58 -14.15 0.06
C GLU A 557 20.00 -13.02 1.02
N VAL A 558 20.17 -11.81 0.50
CA VAL A 558 20.75 -10.65 1.19
C VAL A 558 19.74 -9.49 1.16
N PRO A 559 18.88 -9.36 2.18
CA PRO A 559 17.80 -8.36 2.20
C PRO A 559 18.27 -6.90 2.26
N GLU A 560 19.56 -6.67 2.56
CA GLU A 560 20.20 -5.36 2.51
C GLU A 560 20.37 -4.84 1.07
N ILE A 561 20.35 -5.73 0.07
CA ILE A 561 20.38 -5.37 -1.36
C ILE A 561 18.95 -5.12 -1.83
N ARG A 562 18.71 -3.92 -2.36
CA ARG A 562 17.41 -3.53 -2.93
C ARG A 562 17.55 -3.23 -4.41
N ILE A 563 16.62 -3.78 -5.18
CA ILE A 563 16.52 -3.58 -6.63
C ILE A 563 15.13 -3.01 -6.90
N GLU A 564 15.06 -1.84 -7.54
CA GLU A 564 13.81 -1.20 -7.93
C GLU A 564 13.39 -1.62 -9.34
N ASP A 565 12.08 -1.59 -9.62
CA ASP A 565 11.55 -1.95 -10.94
C ASP A 565 11.86 -0.88 -12.00
N GLY A 566 12.25 -1.29 -13.21
CA GLY A 566 12.50 -0.37 -14.33
C GLY A 566 13.25 -0.99 -15.50
N GLN A 567 13.40 -0.25 -16.60
CA GLN A 567 14.22 -0.70 -17.75
C GLN A 567 15.71 -0.78 -17.42
N ASP A 568 16.21 0.11 -16.57
CA ASP A 568 17.53 0.07 -15.95
C ASP A 568 17.34 0.23 -14.43
N PRO A 569 17.14 -0.88 -13.70
CA PRO A 569 16.84 -0.88 -12.28
C PRO A 569 17.83 -0.06 -11.44
N GLN A 570 17.32 0.66 -10.44
CA GLN A 570 18.17 1.23 -9.40
C GLN A 570 18.53 0.15 -8.39
N VAL A 571 19.81 0.10 -8.01
CA VAL A 571 20.34 -0.81 -7.00
C VAL A 571 20.88 -0.01 -5.83
N SER A 572 20.49 -0.37 -4.62
CA SER A 572 20.98 0.25 -3.40
C SER A 572 21.31 -0.79 -2.35
N LEU A 573 22.32 -0.49 -1.53
CA LEU A 573 22.72 -1.30 -0.39
C LEU A 573 22.45 -0.51 0.89
N LYS A 574 21.62 -1.06 1.79
CA LYS A 574 21.33 -0.43 3.08
C LYS A 574 22.16 -1.06 4.19
N LEU A 575 23.08 -0.27 4.75
CA LEU A 575 23.89 -0.65 5.91
C LEU A 575 23.06 -0.57 7.19
N THR A 576 22.28 -1.61 7.47
CA THR A 576 21.45 -1.71 8.65
C THR A 576 22.31 -1.96 9.90
N GLY A 577 21.90 -1.39 11.04
CA GLY A 577 22.54 -1.65 12.34
C GLY A 577 22.02 -2.89 13.05
N VAL A 578 21.06 -3.58 12.44
CA VAL A 578 20.28 -4.64 13.03
C VAL A 578 20.73 -5.98 12.48
N ASP A 579 21.22 -6.83 13.38
CA ASP A 579 21.43 -8.24 13.09
C ASP A 579 20.10 -9.00 13.20
N THR A 580 19.38 -9.14 12.09
CA THR A 580 18.13 -9.92 12.04
C THR A 580 18.38 -11.40 12.24
N THR A 581 19.58 -11.89 11.94
CA THR A 581 19.94 -13.30 12.09
C THR A 581 20.00 -13.68 13.57
N ALA A 582 20.64 -12.84 14.39
CA ALA A 582 20.65 -12.98 15.84
C ALA A 582 19.25 -12.90 16.49
N ILE A 583 18.31 -12.13 15.91
CA ILE A 583 16.92 -12.07 16.37
C ILE A 583 16.21 -13.41 16.07
N LEU A 584 16.38 -13.94 14.85
CA LEU A 584 15.73 -15.19 14.42
C LEU A 584 16.31 -16.41 15.15
N ASP A 585 17.61 -16.43 15.42
CA ASP A 585 18.26 -17.53 16.13
C ASP A 585 17.79 -17.68 17.59
N GLN A 586 17.35 -16.59 18.23
CA GLN A 586 16.70 -16.67 19.55
C GLN A 586 15.35 -17.40 19.51
N ALA A 587 14.67 -17.41 18.36
CA ALA A 587 13.37 -18.05 18.15
C ALA A 587 13.48 -19.38 17.39
N ARG A 588 14.71 -19.90 17.17
CA ARG A 588 14.94 -21.10 16.35
C ARG A 588 14.23 -22.36 16.87
N ASN A 589 14.04 -22.45 18.19
CA ASN A 589 13.35 -23.55 18.87
C ASN A 589 11.86 -23.68 18.54
N VAL A 590 11.25 -22.67 17.91
CA VAL A 590 9.86 -22.70 17.45
C VAL A 590 9.70 -23.59 16.22
N ASP A 591 10.76 -23.72 15.41
CA ASP A 591 10.74 -24.57 14.22
C ASP A 591 10.59 -26.04 14.63
N SER A 592 9.42 -26.60 14.33
CA SER A 592 9.03 -27.96 14.67
C SER A 592 8.13 -28.52 13.57
N THR A 593 8.06 -29.85 13.46
CA THR A 593 7.20 -30.55 12.48
C THR A 593 5.76 -30.04 12.50
N GLY A 594 5.18 -29.85 13.69
CA GLY A 594 3.83 -29.31 13.85
C GLY A 594 3.69 -27.87 13.36
N ALA A 595 4.67 -27.00 13.66
CA ALA A 595 4.66 -25.61 13.19
C ALA A 595 4.82 -25.51 11.66
N ARG A 596 5.66 -26.37 11.06
CA ARG A 596 5.80 -26.49 9.61
C ARG A 596 4.51 -26.97 8.94
N ARG A 597 3.84 -27.99 9.49
CA ARG A 597 2.53 -28.49 8.98
C ARG A 597 1.47 -27.39 9.04
N ALA A 598 1.39 -26.65 10.16
CA ALA A 598 0.48 -25.52 10.30
C ALA A 598 0.75 -24.42 9.26
N LYS A 599 2.02 -24.10 9.01
CA LYS A 599 2.42 -23.10 7.99
C LYS A 599 2.08 -23.54 6.58
N ILE A 600 2.32 -24.80 6.21
CA ILE A 600 1.90 -25.31 4.89
C ILE A 600 0.38 -25.28 4.75
N LYS A 601 -0.37 -25.70 5.77
CA LYS A 601 -1.84 -25.63 5.77
C LYS A 601 -2.33 -24.20 5.52
N GLU A 602 -1.73 -23.20 6.17
CA GLU A 602 -2.03 -21.78 5.94
C GLU A 602 -1.75 -21.36 4.49
N LEU A 603 -0.56 -21.69 3.95
CA LEU A 603 -0.16 -21.34 2.59
C LEU A 603 -1.04 -22.00 1.53
N LEU A 604 -1.42 -23.27 1.73
CA LEU A 604 -2.29 -24.01 0.81
C LEU A 604 -3.73 -23.50 0.89
N ALA A 605 -4.26 -23.25 2.08
CA ALA A 605 -5.59 -22.67 2.22
C ALA A 605 -5.67 -21.30 1.53
N SER A 606 -4.66 -20.44 1.72
CA SER A 606 -4.55 -19.18 0.99
C SER A 606 -4.45 -19.41 -0.53
N GLY A 607 -3.62 -20.35 -0.96
CA GLY A 607 -3.47 -20.71 -2.38
C GLY A 607 -4.75 -21.23 -3.03
N PHE A 608 -5.57 -21.98 -2.29
CA PHE A 608 -6.87 -22.48 -2.72
C PHE A 608 -8.01 -21.46 -2.57
N ALA A 609 -7.72 -20.27 -2.01
CA ALA A 609 -8.72 -19.26 -1.63
C ALA A 609 -9.79 -19.80 -0.65
N ILE A 610 -9.36 -20.60 0.33
CA ILE A 610 -10.19 -21.17 1.39
C ILE A 610 -9.89 -20.47 2.71
N THR A 611 -10.94 -20.14 3.45
CA THR A 611 -10.83 -19.67 4.84
C THR A 611 -10.75 -20.88 5.77
N LEU A 612 -9.70 -20.93 6.59
CA LEU A 612 -9.60 -21.93 7.66
C LEU A 612 -10.45 -21.47 8.85
N ASP A 613 -11.56 -22.14 9.10
CA ASP A 613 -12.33 -21.93 10.34
C ASP A 613 -11.61 -22.58 11.52
N SER A 614 -11.59 -21.87 12.66
CA SER A 614 -11.02 -22.36 13.93
C SER A 614 -11.93 -23.36 14.66
N SER A 615 -13.06 -23.73 14.05
CA SER A 615 -14.03 -24.67 14.61
C SER A 615 -13.57 -26.12 14.47
N LEU A 616 -14.10 -27.01 15.31
CA LEU A 616 -13.89 -28.47 15.21
C LEU A 616 -14.60 -29.10 13.99
N LEU A 617 -15.32 -28.30 13.19
CA LEU A 617 -16.04 -28.78 12.01
C LEU A 617 -15.09 -28.89 10.80
N PRO A 618 -15.36 -29.81 9.87
CA PRO A 618 -14.56 -29.92 8.66
C PRO A 618 -14.64 -28.68 7.77
N THR A 619 -13.51 -28.31 7.16
CA THR A 619 -13.44 -27.20 6.21
C THR A 619 -14.22 -27.55 4.94
N ARG A 620 -15.34 -26.84 4.71
CA ARG A 620 -16.17 -27.01 3.52
C ARG A 620 -15.84 -25.92 2.49
N TYR A 621 -15.51 -26.32 1.28
CA TYR A 621 -15.27 -25.42 0.15
C TYR A 621 -16.47 -25.43 -0.78
N GLN A 622 -17.03 -24.26 -1.02
CA GLN A 622 -18.18 -24.07 -1.91
C GLN A 622 -17.74 -23.39 -3.20
N TRP A 623 -18.16 -23.94 -4.34
CA TRP A 623 -17.90 -23.35 -5.64
C TRP A 623 -19.08 -23.57 -6.60
N VAL A 624 -19.07 -22.86 -7.72
CA VAL A 624 -20.07 -23.04 -8.79
C VAL A 624 -19.50 -23.99 -9.82
N TRP A 625 -20.02 -25.22 -9.86
CA TRP A 625 -19.68 -26.24 -10.84
C TRP A 625 -20.74 -26.30 -11.93
N ARG A 626 -20.38 -25.97 -13.17
CA ARG A 626 -21.28 -26.00 -14.34
C ARG A 626 -22.61 -25.28 -14.10
N GLY A 627 -22.58 -24.18 -13.34
CA GLY A 627 -23.75 -23.36 -12.95
C GLY A 627 -24.53 -23.83 -11.72
N SER A 628 -24.12 -24.94 -11.08
CA SER A 628 -24.69 -25.44 -9.83
C SER A 628 -23.75 -25.22 -8.66
N LYS A 629 -24.28 -24.77 -7.51
CA LYS A 629 -23.47 -24.68 -6.28
C LYS A 629 -23.16 -26.07 -5.76
N ARG A 630 -21.88 -26.34 -5.53
CA ARG A 630 -21.37 -27.59 -4.96
C ARG A 630 -20.54 -27.30 -3.73
N GLU A 631 -20.41 -28.35 -2.93
CA GLU A 631 -19.62 -28.34 -1.71
C GLU A 631 -18.75 -29.59 -1.68
N VAL A 632 -17.52 -29.43 -1.21
CA VAL A 632 -16.55 -30.50 -0.97
C VAL A 632 -15.91 -30.27 0.39
N GLU A 633 -15.65 -31.36 1.10
CA GLU A 633 -14.89 -31.31 2.34
C GLU A 633 -13.40 -31.38 2.03
N ILE A 634 -12.62 -30.41 2.51
CA ILE A 634 -11.17 -30.38 2.32
C ILE A 634 -10.50 -30.69 3.65
N LYS A 635 -9.69 -31.76 3.66
CA LYS A 635 -8.90 -32.17 4.82
C LYS A 635 -7.42 -32.07 4.52
N PHE A 636 -6.69 -31.50 5.47
CA PHE A 636 -5.22 -31.49 5.46
C PHE A 636 -4.73 -32.47 6.52
N GLY A 637 -3.83 -33.37 6.15
CA GLY A 637 -3.27 -34.35 7.09
C GLY A 637 -2.29 -35.28 6.38
N ASN A 638 -1.42 -35.91 7.15
CA ASN A 638 -0.46 -36.89 6.65
C ASN A 638 -1.17 -38.19 6.28
N ILE A 639 -1.19 -38.54 4.99
CA ILE A 639 -2.00 -39.66 4.50
C ILE A 639 -1.43 -40.98 4.96
N ARG A 640 -0.12 -41.19 5.04
CA ARG A 640 0.47 -42.44 5.56
C ARG A 640 0.18 -42.65 7.06
N ASP A 641 0.11 -41.59 7.85
CA ASP A 641 -0.01 -41.66 9.31
C ASP A 641 -1.45 -41.88 9.79
N ARG A 642 -1.72 -43.11 10.28
CA ARG A 642 -3.02 -43.49 10.86
C ARG A 642 -3.35 -42.73 12.16
N GLY A 643 -2.34 -42.18 12.84
CA GLY A 643 -2.53 -41.33 14.03
C GLY A 643 -3.05 -39.93 13.68
N ASP A 644 -2.56 -39.35 12.59
CA ASP A 644 -2.95 -38.01 12.10
C ASP A 644 -4.25 -38.06 11.28
N LEU A 645 -4.35 -39.00 10.34
CA LEU A 645 -5.54 -39.27 9.54
C LEU A 645 -6.02 -40.70 9.78
N PRO A 646 -7.04 -40.95 10.63
CA PRO A 646 -7.68 -42.26 10.75
C PRO A 646 -8.41 -42.68 9.47
N ASP A 647 -8.56 -43.99 9.20
CA ASP A 647 -9.16 -44.51 7.94
C ASP A 647 -10.58 -43.96 7.68
N GLY A 648 -11.41 -43.84 8.72
CA GLY A 648 -12.76 -43.24 8.61
C GLY A 648 -12.78 -41.77 8.16
N GLU A 649 -11.65 -41.06 8.27
CA GLU A 649 -11.49 -39.67 7.80
C GLU A 649 -11.05 -39.59 6.33
N LEU A 650 -10.68 -40.72 5.71
CA LEU A 650 -10.47 -40.81 4.27
C LEU A 650 -11.77 -41.12 3.52
N HIS A 651 -12.75 -41.77 4.17
CA HIS A 651 -14.06 -42.02 3.55
C HIS A 651 -14.98 -40.79 3.63
N ALA A 652 -15.41 -40.31 2.46
CA ALA A 652 -16.46 -39.31 2.31
C ALA A 652 -17.78 -39.78 2.96
N ARG A 653 -18.51 -38.82 3.54
CA ARG A 653 -19.83 -39.04 4.17
C ARG A 653 -20.93 -38.43 3.30
N ASP A 654 -21.42 -37.25 3.68
CA ASP A 654 -22.54 -36.57 3.02
C ASP A 654 -22.12 -35.78 1.77
N VAL A 655 -20.86 -35.35 1.70
CA VAL A 655 -20.27 -34.60 0.58
C VAL A 655 -18.97 -35.26 0.13
N PRO A 656 -18.55 -35.08 -1.14
CA PRO A 656 -17.25 -35.56 -1.60
C PRO A 656 -16.11 -34.97 -0.79
N ARG A 657 -14.96 -35.65 -0.76
CA ARG A 657 -13.81 -35.23 0.04
C ARG A 657 -12.54 -35.09 -0.81
N LEU A 658 -11.78 -34.03 -0.54
CA LEU A 658 -10.42 -33.85 -1.02
C LEU A 658 -9.48 -33.90 0.19
N VAL A 659 -8.54 -34.85 0.18
CA VAL A 659 -7.53 -34.99 1.24
C VAL A 659 -6.19 -34.52 0.67
N VAL A 660 -5.63 -33.47 1.26
CA VAL A 660 -4.38 -32.84 0.83
C VAL A 660 -3.29 -33.21 1.82
N ASP A 661 -2.28 -33.92 1.32
CA ASP A 661 -1.16 -34.39 2.13
C ASP A 661 -0.05 -33.33 2.25
N PHE A 662 0.89 -33.49 3.17
CA PHE A 662 2.01 -32.58 3.38
C PHE A 662 3.26 -32.99 2.56
N PRO A 663 4.05 -32.05 2.02
CA PRO A 663 5.25 -32.33 1.23
C PRO A 663 6.46 -32.71 2.08
N PHE A 664 6.27 -33.33 3.23
CA PHE A 664 7.34 -33.88 4.07
C PHE A 664 6.74 -34.81 5.13
N ASP A 665 7.55 -35.75 5.61
CA ASP A 665 7.19 -36.67 6.69
C ASP A 665 8.37 -36.95 7.65
N GLU A 666 8.16 -37.81 8.64
CA GLU A 666 9.20 -38.41 9.47
C GLU A 666 10.26 -39.12 8.61
N HIS A 667 11.49 -39.13 9.12
CA HIS A 667 12.63 -39.64 8.39
C HIS A 667 12.43 -41.11 7.95
N GLY A 668 12.55 -41.36 6.65
CA GLY A 668 12.47 -42.70 6.05
C GLY A 668 11.14 -43.04 5.39
N PHE A 669 10.13 -42.19 5.49
CA PHE A 669 8.89 -42.29 4.71
C PHE A 669 8.96 -41.45 3.44
N THR A 670 8.21 -41.89 2.44
CA THR A 670 8.20 -41.32 1.08
C THR A 670 6.77 -41.18 0.56
N PRO A 671 6.54 -40.37 -0.49
CA PRO A 671 5.23 -40.28 -1.13
C PRO A 671 4.66 -41.62 -1.63
N ALA A 672 5.52 -42.62 -1.84
CA ALA A 672 5.10 -43.97 -2.22
C ALA A 672 4.35 -44.70 -1.08
N ASP A 673 4.68 -44.40 0.18
CA ASP A 673 4.02 -44.97 1.35
C ASP A 673 2.60 -44.42 1.52
N ASP A 674 2.40 -43.12 1.28
CA ASP A 674 1.08 -42.48 1.24
C ASP A 674 0.18 -43.15 0.20
N ARG A 675 0.71 -43.35 -1.01
CA ARG A 675 0.01 -44.02 -2.10
C ARG A 675 -0.31 -45.48 -1.77
N ALA A 676 0.61 -46.19 -1.15
CA ALA A 676 0.41 -47.60 -0.77
C ALA A 676 -0.78 -47.74 0.20
N ARG A 677 -0.94 -46.80 1.15
CA ARG A 677 -2.09 -46.79 2.06
C ARG A 677 -3.41 -46.55 1.33
N VAL A 678 -3.46 -45.62 0.37
CA VAL A 678 -4.69 -45.39 -0.42
C VAL A 678 -5.05 -46.63 -1.23
N GLN A 679 -4.06 -47.34 -1.79
CA GLN A 679 -4.27 -48.60 -2.51
C GLN A 679 -4.75 -49.73 -1.60
N GLU A 680 -4.25 -49.83 -0.36
CA GLU A 680 -4.74 -50.77 0.65
C GLU A 680 -6.25 -50.56 0.90
N LEU A 681 -6.67 -49.32 1.14
CA LEU A 681 -8.07 -48.97 1.38
C LEU A 681 -8.98 -49.20 0.17
N GLN A 682 -8.48 -49.00 -1.05
CA GLN A 682 -9.20 -49.37 -2.27
C GLN A 682 -9.49 -50.89 -2.33
N GLN A 683 -8.54 -51.72 -1.89
CA GLN A 683 -8.65 -53.19 -1.92
C GLN A 683 -9.61 -53.73 -0.84
N GLU A 684 -9.78 -53.01 0.27
CA GLU A 684 -10.75 -53.36 1.33
C GLU A 684 -12.22 -53.24 0.87
N GLY A 685 -12.48 -52.62 -0.28
CA GLY A 685 -13.75 -52.71 -1.01
C GLY A 685 -14.77 -51.62 -0.72
N THR A 686 -14.48 -50.67 0.17
CA THR A 686 -15.37 -49.53 0.46
C THR A 686 -15.12 -48.39 -0.53
N ARG A 687 -15.94 -48.31 -1.58
CA ARG A 687 -15.88 -47.19 -2.53
C ARG A 687 -16.26 -45.89 -1.84
N SER A 688 -15.51 -44.83 -2.10
CA SER A 688 -15.79 -43.51 -1.54
C SER A 688 -15.45 -42.39 -2.51
N ALA A 689 -16.25 -41.33 -2.49
CA ALA A 689 -16.07 -40.10 -3.27
C ALA A 689 -14.92 -39.22 -2.72
N THR A 690 -13.74 -39.82 -2.60
CA THR A 690 -12.54 -39.18 -2.06
C THR A 690 -11.42 -39.16 -3.09
N VAL A 691 -10.84 -37.98 -3.28
CA VAL A 691 -9.58 -37.77 -4.02
C VAL A 691 -8.52 -37.37 -3.00
N CYS A 692 -7.35 -37.99 -3.08
CA CYS A 692 -6.16 -37.60 -2.35
C CYS A 692 -5.25 -36.78 -3.27
N TRP A 693 -4.59 -35.75 -2.74
CA TRP A 693 -3.62 -34.95 -3.47
C TRP A 693 -2.26 -35.06 -2.76
N LEU A 694 -1.41 -35.92 -3.33
CA LEU A 694 -0.08 -36.24 -2.83
C LEU A 694 0.96 -35.29 -3.42
N PRO A 695 1.69 -34.53 -2.61
CA PRO A 695 2.79 -33.71 -3.09
C PRO A 695 4.08 -34.52 -3.28
N LEU A 696 4.98 -33.99 -4.11
CA LEU A 696 6.41 -34.31 -4.05
C LEU A 696 6.99 -33.73 -2.75
N PHE A 697 7.93 -34.45 -2.14
CA PHE A 697 8.53 -33.99 -0.88
C PHE A 697 9.56 -32.89 -1.09
N LEU A 698 9.66 -31.98 -0.12
CA LEU A 698 10.64 -30.90 -0.10
C LEU A 698 12.05 -31.46 0.13
N THR A 699 13.05 -30.88 -0.54
CA THR A 699 14.47 -31.12 -0.20
C THR A 699 14.84 -30.47 1.13
N GLU A 700 16.02 -30.79 1.66
CA GLU A 700 16.53 -30.16 2.89
C GLU A 700 16.60 -28.63 2.76
N LYS A 701 17.01 -28.13 1.59
CA LYS A 701 17.08 -26.69 1.26
C LYS A 701 15.71 -26.03 1.33
N ALA A 702 14.70 -26.61 0.68
CA ALA A 702 13.33 -26.08 0.77
C ALA A 702 12.73 -26.22 2.18
N GLY A 703 13.10 -27.29 2.90
CA GLY A 703 12.75 -27.48 4.31
C GLY A 703 13.32 -26.40 5.23
N GLN A 704 14.56 -25.96 5.00
CA GLN A 704 15.17 -24.84 5.73
C GLN A 704 14.44 -23.51 5.46
N LEU A 705 14.09 -23.22 4.20
CA LEU A 705 13.30 -22.01 3.85
C LEU A 705 11.92 -22.00 4.53
N LEU A 706 11.27 -23.15 4.63
CA LEU A 706 10.01 -23.29 5.37
C LEU A 706 10.21 -23.06 6.87
N GLY A 707 11.28 -23.61 7.46
CA GLY A 707 11.65 -23.38 8.85
C GLY A 707 11.91 -21.89 9.14
N ASP A 708 12.66 -21.22 8.27
CA ASP A 708 12.91 -19.77 8.37
C ASP A 708 11.61 -18.97 8.33
N LEU A 709 10.68 -19.31 7.42
CA LEU A 709 9.38 -18.65 7.34
C LEU A 709 8.57 -18.83 8.63
N VAL A 710 8.59 -20.03 9.22
CA VAL A 710 7.93 -20.32 10.51
C VAL A 710 8.50 -19.42 11.62
N VAL A 711 9.83 -19.31 11.71
CA VAL A 711 10.51 -18.52 12.74
C VAL A 711 10.25 -17.03 12.55
N VAL A 712 10.39 -16.50 11.33
CA VAL A 712 10.17 -15.08 11.03
C VAL A 712 8.72 -14.67 11.34
N ASP A 713 7.73 -15.44 10.87
CA ASP A 713 6.32 -15.14 11.15
C ASP A 713 6.02 -15.23 12.64
N HIS A 714 6.64 -16.16 13.38
CA HIS A 714 6.48 -16.26 14.83
C HIS A 714 6.98 -14.99 15.53
N VAL A 715 8.17 -14.50 15.17
CA VAL A 715 8.77 -13.29 15.76
C VAL A 715 7.92 -12.06 15.46
N LEU A 716 7.37 -11.94 14.24
CA LEU A 716 6.56 -10.79 13.82
C LEU A 716 5.14 -10.78 14.39
N ASN A 717 4.66 -11.89 14.95
CA ASN A 717 3.28 -12.04 15.38
C ASN A 717 3.02 -11.39 16.76
N GLY A 718 2.03 -10.49 16.80
CA GLY A 718 1.60 -9.78 18.01
C GLY A 718 2.73 -8.96 18.66
N ASP A 719 2.85 -9.07 19.97
CA ASP A 719 3.82 -8.34 20.79
C ASP A 719 5.17 -9.07 20.94
N ARG A 720 5.33 -10.26 20.33
CA ARG A 720 6.55 -11.09 20.45
C ARG A 720 7.80 -10.41 19.90
N PHE A 721 7.63 -9.56 18.90
CA PHE A 721 8.73 -8.79 18.32
C PHE A 721 9.46 -7.96 19.39
N GLU A 722 8.74 -7.37 20.35
CA GLU A 722 9.34 -6.57 21.42
C GLU A 722 10.18 -7.43 22.38
N SER A 723 9.79 -8.70 22.63
CA SER A 723 10.57 -9.59 23.51
C SER A 723 11.93 -9.98 22.91
N TYR A 724 11.99 -10.21 21.59
CA TYR A 724 13.23 -10.60 20.90
C TYR A 724 14.14 -9.41 20.53
N THR A 725 13.68 -8.17 20.74
CA THR A 725 14.40 -6.95 20.36
C THR A 725 14.69 -6.00 21.52
N THR A 726 14.64 -6.50 22.75
CA THR A 726 14.87 -5.72 23.99
C THR A 726 16.19 -4.96 23.99
N ASN A 727 17.24 -5.54 23.39
CA ASN A 727 18.59 -4.96 23.31
C ASN A 727 18.76 -3.90 22.20
N LEU A 728 17.75 -3.70 21.34
CA LEU A 728 17.79 -2.74 20.25
C LEU A 728 17.19 -1.38 20.67
N SER A 729 17.74 -0.30 20.11
CA SER A 729 17.16 1.05 20.25
C SER A 729 15.80 1.16 19.54
N PRO A 730 14.94 2.15 19.87
CA PRO A 730 13.64 2.31 19.22
C PRO A 730 13.71 2.48 17.69
N GLN A 731 14.77 3.14 17.20
CA GLN A 731 15.00 3.31 15.76
C GLN A 731 15.40 1.99 15.11
N ASP A 732 16.34 1.26 15.72
CA ASP A 732 16.79 -0.06 15.25
C ASP A 732 15.64 -1.08 15.26
N ARG A 733 14.73 -1.02 16.25
CA ARG A 733 13.53 -1.87 16.29
C ARG A 733 12.59 -1.63 15.11
N SER A 734 12.34 -0.36 14.77
CA SER A 734 11.50 0.00 13.62
C SER A 734 12.09 -0.53 12.30
N GLU A 735 13.41 -0.40 12.15
CA GLU A 735 14.15 -0.90 10.99
C GLU A 735 14.15 -2.44 10.93
N ALA A 736 14.46 -3.11 12.05
CA ALA A 736 14.42 -4.56 12.21
C ALA A 736 13.06 -5.16 11.81
N ARG A 737 11.97 -4.52 12.28
CA ARG A 737 10.60 -4.97 11.97
C ARG A 737 10.31 -4.88 10.48
N THR A 738 10.79 -3.82 9.83
CA THR A 738 10.61 -3.62 8.38
C THR A 738 11.39 -4.68 7.59
N LEU A 739 12.63 -4.97 7.98
CA LEU A 739 13.46 -6.00 7.33
C LEU A 739 12.86 -7.39 7.47
N LEU A 740 12.48 -7.79 8.69
CA LEU A 740 11.87 -9.09 8.93
C LEU A 740 10.55 -9.27 8.18
N ARG A 741 9.73 -8.21 8.05
CA ARG A 741 8.50 -8.25 7.23
C ARG A 741 8.81 -8.53 5.77
N ASN A 742 9.78 -7.82 5.21
CA ASN A 742 10.19 -8.03 3.82
C ASN A 742 10.77 -9.44 3.60
N GLN A 743 11.54 -9.95 4.57
CA GLN A 743 12.05 -11.32 4.55
C GLN A 743 10.90 -12.34 4.58
N ALA A 744 9.90 -12.13 5.44
CA ALA A 744 8.71 -12.98 5.52
C ALA A 744 7.94 -13.02 4.19
N ASP A 745 7.72 -11.85 3.55
CA ASP A 745 7.01 -11.75 2.28
C ASP A 745 7.77 -12.43 1.12
N THR A 746 9.09 -12.30 1.13
CA THR A 746 9.97 -12.97 0.15
C THR A 746 9.92 -14.49 0.33
N LEU A 747 10.09 -14.98 1.56
CA LEU A 747 9.99 -16.40 1.90
C LEU A 747 8.60 -16.96 1.57
N ARG A 748 7.52 -16.23 1.89
CA ARG A 748 6.14 -16.63 1.58
C ARG A 748 5.92 -16.77 0.07
N THR A 749 6.41 -15.81 -0.72
CA THR A 749 6.30 -15.84 -2.18
C THR A 749 7.08 -17.02 -2.76
N ARG A 750 8.31 -17.25 -2.28
CA ARG A 750 9.15 -18.37 -2.71
C ARG A 750 8.54 -19.72 -2.33
N MET A 751 8.05 -19.86 -1.10
CA MET A 751 7.38 -21.08 -0.65
C MET A 751 6.11 -21.37 -1.45
N ARG A 752 5.35 -20.35 -1.87
CA ARG A 752 4.20 -20.56 -2.75
C ARG A 752 4.61 -21.18 -4.10
N ILE A 753 5.71 -20.73 -4.69
CA ILE A 753 6.24 -21.30 -5.95
C ILE A 753 6.70 -22.75 -5.72
N ILE A 754 7.42 -23.01 -4.63
CA ILE A 754 7.88 -24.36 -4.27
C ILE A 754 6.69 -25.30 -4.06
N LEU A 755 5.62 -24.86 -3.38
CA LEU A 755 4.41 -25.66 -3.20
C LEU A 755 3.72 -25.92 -4.55
N GLN A 756 3.65 -24.95 -5.45
CA GLN A 756 3.10 -25.20 -6.80
C GLN A 756 3.87 -26.30 -7.55
N GLN A 757 5.20 -26.35 -7.41
CA GLN A 757 6.00 -27.45 -7.95
C GLN A 757 5.71 -28.76 -7.23
N ALA A 758 5.68 -28.75 -5.89
CA ALA A 758 5.42 -29.95 -5.09
C ALA A 758 4.06 -30.59 -5.42
N TYR A 759 3.02 -29.79 -5.63
CA TYR A 759 1.68 -30.27 -5.99
C TYR A 759 1.46 -30.48 -7.50
N GLY A 760 2.55 -30.50 -8.30
CA GLY A 760 2.50 -30.90 -9.71
C GLY A 760 1.92 -29.87 -10.67
N LEU A 761 1.89 -28.58 -10.29
CA LEU A 761 1.30 -27.51 -11.10
C LEU A 761 2.31 -26.83 -12.03
N THR A 762 3.59 -26.88 -11.66
CA THR A 762 4.69 -26.31 -12.43
C THR A 762 5.87 -27.29 -12.47
N THR A 763 6.81 -27.07 -13.38
CA THR A 763 7.98 -27.95 -13.52
C THR A 763 8.78 -27.98 -12.22
N PRO A 764 9.05 -29.17 -11.64
CA PRO A 764 9.79 -29.29 -10.40
C PRO A 764 11.26 -28.94 -10.59
N ASP A 765 11.81 -28.16 -9.65
CA ASP A 765 13.24 -27.93 -9.49
C ASP A 765 13.81 -28.98 -8.51
N ALA A 766 14.72 -29.82 -9.00
CA ALA A 766 15.30 -30.93 -8.24
C ALA A 766 16.10 -30.47 -7.01
N ASP A 767 16.52 -29.20 -6.95
CA ASP A 767 17.18 -28.62 -5.77
C ASP A 767 16.18 -28.29 -4.65
N LEU A 768 14.89 -28.17 -4.95
CA LEU A 768 13.85 -27.69 -4.04
C LEU A 768 12.79 -28.76 -3.72
N VAL A 769 12.46 -29.61 -4.69
CA VAL A 769 11.50 -30.70 -4.54
C VAL A 769 12.05 -32.00 -5.13
N GLN A 770 11.73 -33.12 -4.49
CA GLN A 770 12.06 -34.45 -4.99
C GLN A 770 11.22 -34.78 -6.24
N THR A 771 11.60 -35.83 -6.99
CA THR A 771 10.95 -36.20 -8.27
C THR A 771 10.48 -37.66 -8.31
N ASP A 772 10.09 -38.19 -7.14
CA ASP A 772 9.78 -39.62 -6.95
C ASP A 772 8.37 -40.05 -7.43
N LEU A 773 7.48 -39.10 -7.72
CA LEU A 773 6.16 -39.36 -8.30
C LEU A 773 6.04 -38.73 -9.69
N SER A 774 5.39 -39.45 -10.60
CA SER A 774 4.89 -38.85 -11.84
C SER A 774 3.60 -38.05 -11.58
N PRO A 775 3.28 -37.04 -12.41
CA PRO A 775 2.12 -36.16 -12.17
C PRO A 775 0.79 -36.89 -11.95
N GLY A 776 0.54 -37.99 -12.67
CA GLY A 776 -0.71 -38.77 -12.53
C GLY A 776 -0.79 -39.58 -11.23
N GLU A 777 0.35 -39.91 -10.62
CA GLU A 777 0.40 -40.67 -9.36
C GLU A 777 0.09 -39.81 -8.14
N GLN A 778 0.04 -38.48 -8.30
CA GLN A 778 -0.25 -37.51 -7.25
C GLN A 778 -1.74 -37.44 -6.87
N PHE A 779 -2.63 -38.09 -7.63
CA PHE A 779 -4.08 -38.01 -7.42
C PHE A 779 -4.77 -39.38 -7.22
N PRO A 780 -4.32 -40.22 -6.26
CA PRO A 780 -5.00 -41.47 -5.99
C PRO A 780 -6.40 -41.22 -5.39
N THR A 781 -7.34 -42.12 -5.64
CA THR A 781 -8.75 -41.99 -5.27
C THR A 781 -9.21 -43.17 -4.41
N LEU A 782 -10.32 -43.06 -3.67
CA LEU A 782 -10.95 -44.24 -3.03
C LEU A 782 -12.07 -44.86 -3.86
N ASP A 783 -12.37 -44.30 -5.02
CA ASP A 783 -13.20 -44.94 -6.04
C ASP A 783 -12.30 -45.46 -7.17
N PRO A 784 -12.10 -46.79 -7.28
CA PRO A 784 -11.20 -47.36 -8.29
C PRO A 784 -11.68 -47.13 -9.73
N THR A 785 -12.91 -46.64 -9.93
CA THR A 785 -13.45 -46.28 -11.25
C THR A 785 -13.13 -44.84 -11.66
N LEU A 786 -12.64 -44.01 -10.74
CA LEU A 786 -12.23 -42.63 -10.98
C LEU A 786 -10.72 -42.52 -11.18
N THR A 787 -10.30 -42.01 -12.34
CA THR A 787 -8.91 -41.60 -12.59
C THR A 787 -8.84 -40.10 -12.78
N VAL A 788 -8.14 -39.40 -11.88
CA VAL A 788 -7.95 -37.94 -11.93
C VAL A 788 -6.68 -37.63 -12.73
N ARG A 789 -6.80 -36.71 -13.68
CA ARG A 789 -5.67 -36.18 -14.45
C ARG A 789 -5.08 -34.97 -13.75
N PRO A 790 -3.76 -34.73 -13.89
CA PRO A 790 -3.13 -33.53 -13.37
C PRO A 790 -3.81 -32.26 -13.93
N PRO A 791 -4.02 -31.24 -13.09
CA PRO A 791 -4.54 -29.95 -13.54
C PRO A 791 -3.57 -29.27 -14.51
N THR A 792 -4.10 -28.45 -15.41
CA THR A 792 -3.34 -27.73 -16.43
C THR A 792 -2.94 -26.32 -16.02
N SER A 793 -3.60 -25.77 -15.00
CA SER A 793 -3.28 -24.44 -14.47
C SER A 793 -2.02 -24.45 -13.58
N GLY A 794 -1.17 -23.44 -13.78
CA GLY A 794 0.09 -23.29 -13.04
C GLY A 794 -0.05 -22.71 -11.62
N ASN A 795 -1.26 -22.64 -11.04
CA ASN A 795 -1.46 -22.11 -9.69
C ASN A 795 -2.58 -22.85 -8.93
N LEU A 796 -2.47 -22.88 -7.60
CA LEU A 796 -3.36 -23.63 -6.71
C LEU A 796 -4.83 -23.17 -6.81
N THR A 797 -5.08 -21.88 -7.01
CA THR A 797 -6.43 -21.30 -7.03
C THR A 797 -7.26 -21.83 -8.19
N ALA A 798 -6.65 -21.99 -9.37
CA ALA A 798 -7.30 -22.55 -10.54
C ALA A 798 -7.26 -24.09 -10.57
N ALA A 799 -6.21 -24.69 -10.00
CA ALA A 799 -6.03 -26.14 -10.02
C ALA A 799 -7.06 -26.90 -9.17
N LEU A 800 -7.46 -26.34 -8.02
CA LEU A 800 -8.46 -26.97 -7.15
C LEU A 800 -9.81 -27.18 -7.88
N PRO A 801 -10.44 -26.16 -8.50
CA PRO A 801 -11.63 -26.36 -9.32
C PRO A 801 -11.49 -27.38 -10.46
N GLU A 802 -10.31 -27.51 -11.09
CA GLU A 802 -10.07 -28.51 -12.15
C GLU A 802 -10.07 -29.95 -11.63
N VAL A 803 -9.48 -30.19 -10.46
CA VAL A 803 -9.52 -31.50 -9.79
C VAL A 803 -10.96 -31.83 -9.37
N LEU A 804 -11.67 -30.85 -8.81
CA LEU A 804 -13.05 -31.02 -8.38
C LEU A 804 -14.02 -31.19 -9.55
N ASP A 805 -13.79 -30.55 -10.70
CA ASP A 805 -14.58 -30.77 -11.92
C ASP A 805 -14.54 -32.24 -12.36
N GLN A 806 -13.36 -32.86 -12.33
CA GLN A 806 -13.19 -34.28 -12.69
C GLN A 806 -13.92 -35.21 -11.70
N LEU A 807 -13.84 -34.92 -10.40
CA LEU A 807 -14.57 -35.66 -9.37
C LEU A 807 -16.09 -35.54 -9.54
N MET A 808 -16.59 -34.33 -9.76
CA MET A 808 -18.03 -34.08 -9.92
C MET A 808 -18.57 -34.62 -11.24
N ALA A 809 -17.80 -34.52 -12.34
CA ALA A 809 -18.18 -35.07 -13.64
C ALA A 809 -18.25 -36.60 -13.62
N HIS A 810 -17.41 -37.25 -12.82
CA HIS A 810 -17.50 -38.70 -12.61
C HIS A 810 -18.76 -39.08 -11.82
N GLN A 811 -19.12 -38.31 -10.79
CA GLN A 811 -20.34 -38.56 -10.02
C GLN A 811 -21.62 -38.26 -10.81
N HIS A 812 -21.61 -37.20 -11.62
CA HIS A 812 -22.78 -36.72 -12.36
C HIS A 812 -22.43 -36.54 -13.85
N PRO A 813 -22.22 -37.64 -14.60
CA PRO A 813 -21.74 -37.59 -15.99
C PRO A 813 -22.74 -36.98 -16.98
N LYS A 814 -24.01 -36.83 -16.60
CA LYS A 814 -25.04 -36.16 -17.42
C LYS A 814 -25.33 -34.73 -16.98
N HIS A 815 -24.60 -34.19 -16.00
CA HIS A 815 -24.85 -32.83 -15.53
C HIS A 815 -24.66 -31.81 -16.67
N PRO A 816 -25.66 -30.95 -16.94
CA PRO A 816 -25.59 -29.95 -18.00
C PRO A 816 -24.50 -28.92 -17.71
N GLU A 817 -23.92 -28.35 -18.77
CA GLU A 817 -23.02 -27.22 -18.68
C GLU A 817 -23.82 -25.93 -18.85
N PHE A 818 -24.09 -25.23 -17.74
CA PHE A 818 -24.72 -23.92 -17.79
C PHE A 818 -23.67 -22.81 -17.92
N ASP A 819 -23.95 -21.80 -18.76
CA ASP A 819 -23.04 -20.66 -18.98
C ASP A 819 -22.75 -19.85 -17.69
N ASN A 820 -23.69 -19.83 -16.75
CA ASN A 820 -23.60 -19.06 -15.50
C ASN A 820 -24.29 -19.83 -14.36
N GLU A 821 -24.08 -19.37 -13.12
CA GLU A 821 -24.83 -19.82 -11.94
C GLU A 821 -26.35 -19.71 -12.20
N VAL A 822 -27.06 -20.83 -12.08
CA VAL A 822 -28.51 -20.87 -12.26
C VAL A 822 -29.19 -20.33 -11.01
N ARG A 823 -29.84 -19.17 -11.14
CA ARG A 823 -30.54 -18.53 -10.03
C ARG A 823 -32.02 -18.83 -10.05
N ILE A 824 -32.65 -18.68 -8.89
CA ILE A 824 -34.10 -18.85 -8.72
C ILE A 824 -34.92 -17.95 -9.66
N GLY A 825 -34.43 -16.74 -9.96
CA GLY A 825 -35.06 -15.83 -10.92
C GLY A 825 -35.06 -16.41 -12.34
N ASP A 826 -33.95 -17.00 -12.77
CA ASP A 826 -33.85 -17.66 -14.07
C ASP A 826 -34.83 -18.83 -14.19
N LEU A 827 -34.93 -19.64 -13.12
CA LEU A 827 -35.87 -20.78 -13.06
C LEU A 827 -37.34 -20.34 -13.10
N LYS A 828 -37.70 -19.26 -12.39
CA LYS A 828 -39.07 -18.70 -12.42
C LYS A 828 -39.43 -18.14 -13.80
N THR A 829 -38.51 -17.42 -14.44
CA THR A 829 -38.68 -16.95 -15.83
C THR A 829 -38.86 -18.12 -16.78
N CYS A 830 -38.02 -19.16 -16.65
CA CYS A 830 -38.12 -20.37 -17.48
C CYS A 830 -39.45 -21.11 -17.29
N LEU A 831 -39.92 -21.26 -16.05
CA LEU A 831 -41.23 -21.87 -15.78
C LEU A 831 -42.36 -21.07 -16.46
N SER A 832 -42.34 -19.74 -16.37
CA SER A 832 -43.34 -18.89 -17.04
C SER A 832 -43.30 -19.01 -18.57
N LEU A 833 -42.11 -19.17 -19.17
CA LEU A 833 -41.98 -19.42 -20.61
C LEU A 833 -42.52 -20.80 -20.99
N ILE A 834 -42.29 -21.83 -20.17
CA ILE A 834 -42.84 -23.18 -20.37
C ILE A 834 -44.37 -23.16 -20.31
N GLU A 835 -44.96 -22.52 -19.29
CA GLU A 835 -46.42 -22.36 -19.17
C GLU A 835 -47.01 -21.71 -20.42
N LYS A 836 -46.38 -20.62 -20.91
CA LYS A 836 -46.79 -19.96 -22.16
C LYS A 836 -46.64 -20.88 -23.35
N ALA A 837 -45.54 -21.61 -23.48
CA ALA A 837 -45.29 -22.49 -24.62
C ALA A 837 -46.26 -23.67 -24.69
N VAL A 838 -46.53 -24.34 -23.56
CA VAL A 838 -47.49 -25.45 -23.49
C VAL A 838 -48.90 -24.98 -23.88
N SER A 839 -49.25 -23.72 -23.62
CA SER A 839 -50.53 -23.13 -24.03
C SER A 839 -50.64 -22.77 -25.53
N GLN A 840 -49.56 -22.91 -26.31
CA GLN A 840 -49.55 -22.59 -27.75
C GLN A 840 -49.67 -23.85 -28.63
N PRO A 841 -50.21 -23.73 -29.86
CA PRO A 841 -50.19 -24.82 -30.84
C PRO A 841 -48.76 -25.34 -31.08
N ASN A 842 -48.62 -26.67 -31.17
CA ASN A 842 -47.33 -27.36 -31.31
C ASN A 842 -46.33 -27.12 -30.16
N MET A 843 -46.80 -26.64 -29.00
CA MET A 843 -45.97 -26.32 -27.83
C MET A 843 -44.80 -25.38 -28.16
N ARG A 844 -45.04 -24.42 -29.07
CA ARG A 844 -44.06 -23.46 -29.58
C ARG A 844 -44.42 -22.04 -29.18
N LEU A 845 -43.47 -21.32 -28.60
CA LEU A 845 -43.59 -19.91 -28.24
C LEU A 845 -42.62 -19.07 -29.08
N ASP A 846 -43.15 -18.13 -29.85
CA ASP A 846 -42.37 -17.16 -30.65
C ASP A 846 -42.33 -15.78 -29.97
N ASN A 847 -41.48 -14.87 -30.47
CA ASN A 847 -41.34 -13.48 -30.03
C ASN A 847 -40.97 -13.29 -28.54
N ILE A 848 -40.07 -14.12 -28.03
CA ILE A 848 -39.60 -14.02 -26.64
C ILE A 848 -38.83 -12.69 -26.45
N GLY A 849 -39.13 -11.97 -25.37
CA GLY A 849 -38.50 -10.69 -25.03
C GLY A 849 -36.99 -10.82 -24.80
N SER A 850 -36.24 -9.75 -25.08
CA SER A 850 -34.76 -9.78 -25.00
C SER A 850 -34.22 -10.11 -23.60
N SER A 851 -34.92 -9.71 -22.53
CA SER A 851 -34.58 -10.02 -21.15
C SER A 851 -34.64 -11.52 -20.84
N ASP A 852 -35.62 -12.22 -21.40
CA ASP A 852 -35.95 -13.60 -21.02
C ASP A 852 -35.17 -14.63 -21.86
N ARG A 853 -34.71 -14.22 -23.05
CA ARG A 853 -33.90 -15.05 -23.97
C ARG A 853 -32.64 -15.59 -23.30
N LYS A 854 -32.01 -14.80 -22.42
CA LYS A 854 -30.77 -15.19 -21.75
C LYS A 854 -31.03 -16.37 -20.81
N SER A 855 -32.00 -16.27 -19.91
CA SER A 855 -32.34 -17.34 -18.97
C SER A 855 -32.84 -18.59 -19.71
N MET A 856 -33.68 -18.40 -20.75
CA MET A 856 -34.15 -19.47 -21.62
C MET A 856 -32.99 -20.28 -22.23
N ARG A 857 -32.06 -19.62 -22.94
CA ARG A 857 -30.92 -20.28 -23.59
C ARG A 857 -29.98 -20.95 -22.59
N THR A 858 -29.74 -20.27 -21.47
CA THR A 858 -28.80 -20.75 -20.44
C THR A 858 -29.32 -21.98 -19.73
N VAL A 859 -30.63 -22.13 -19.53
CA VAL A 859 -31.21 -23.17 -18.66
C VAL A 859 -31.93 -24.27 -19.45
N LEU A 860 -32.86 -23.92 -20.34
CA LEU A 860 -33.82 -24.89 -20.91
C LEU A 860 -33.20 -25.82 -21.96
N GLY A 861 -32.30 -25.27 -22.78
CA GLY A 861 -31.56 -26.03 -23.80
C GLY A 861 -30.66 -27.11 -23.19
N PRO A 862 -29.70 -26.76 -22.30
CA PRO A 862 -28.84 -27.74 -21.64
C PRO A 862 -29.61 -28.80 -20.84
N LEU A 863 -30.76 -28.44 -20.25
CA LEU A 863 -31.62 -29.38 -19.54
C LEU A 863 -32.45 -30.29 -20.45
N LYS A 864 -32.46 -30.11 -21.77
CA LYS A 864 -33.33 -30.84 -22.71
C LYS A 864 -34.82 -30.74 -22.34
N VAL A 865 -35.24 -29.61 -21.77
CA VAL A 865 -36.65 -29.33 -21.50
C VAL A 865 -37.29 -28.68 -22.72
N ALA A 866 -36.52 -27.87 -23.46
CA ALA A 866 -36.97 -27.24 -24.68
C ALA A 866 -35.80 -26.99 -25.64
N THR A 867 -36.08 -27.04 -26.94
CA THR A 867 -35.17 -26.55 -27.98
C THR A 867 -35.35 -25.04 -28.13
N THR A 868 -34.26 -24.29 -27.96
CA THR A 868 -34.27 -22.82 -27.94
C THR A 868 -33.60 -22.23 -29.19
N GLY A 869 -34.31 -21.39 -29.94
CA GLY A 869 -33.76 -20.53 -30.99
C GLY A 869 -33.49 -19.11 -30.51
N GLU A 870 -33.14 -18.17 -31.40
CA GLU A 870 -32.81 -16.79 -31.02
C GLU A 870 -33.97 -16.02 -30.33
N ALA A 871 -35.21 -16.27 -30.74
CA ALA A 871 -36.39 -15.61 -30.18
C ALA A 871 -37.61 -16.55 -30.08
N HIS A 872 -37.39 -17.85 -30.13
CA HIS A 872 -38.45 -18.85 -30.04
C HIS A 872 -38.02 -20.06 -29.21
N LEU A 873 -39.01 -20.74 -28.64
CA LEU A 873 -38.86 -21.92 -27.80
C LEU A 873 -39.84 -23.00 -28.25
N VAL A 874 -39.39 -24.26 -28.30
CA VAL A 874 -40.22 -25.44 -28.59
C VAL A 874 -39.99 -26.48 -27.51
N MET A 875 -41.05 -26.97 -26.86
CA MET A 875 -40.94 -27.99 -25.81
C MET A 875 -40.35 -29.31 -26.36
N ASP A 876 -39.41 -29.90 -25.63
CA ASP A 876 -38.73 -31.14 -25.98
C ASP A 876 -39.42 -32.34 -25.31
N GLN A 877 -39.44 -33.50 -25.97
CA GLN A 877 -40.08 -34.72 -25.45
C GLN A 877 -39.16 -35.55 -24.54
N HIS A 878 -37.87 -35.22 -24.42
CA HIS A 878 -36.86 -36.02 -23.71
C HIS A 878 -37.31 -36.49 -22.31
N TRP A 879 -37.68 -35.56 -21.43
CA TRP A 879 -38.09 -35.87 -20.06
C TRP A 879 -39.45 -36.57 -20.00
N ARG A 880 -40.37 -36.20 -20.89
CA ARG A 880 -41.69 -36.84 -20.97
C ARG A 880 -41.58 -38.31 -21.36
N GLU A 881 -40.83 -38.63 -22.40
CA GLU A 881 -40.57 -40.01 -22.81
C GLU A 881 -39.81 -40.79 -21.73
N HIS A 882 -38.83 -40.16 -21.09
CA HIS A 882 -38.06 -40.76 -20.01
C HIS A 882 -38.95 -41.16 -18.81
N PHE A 883 -39.77 -40.24 -18.30
CA PHE A 883 -40.64 -40.51 -17.16
C PHE A 883 -41.76 -41.50 -17.48
N HIS A 884 -42.33 -41.46 -18.69
CA HIS A 884 -43.31 -42.48 -19.12
C HIS A 884 -42.69 -43.88 -19.20
N ARG A 885 -41.47 -44.00 -19.71
CA ARG A 885 -40.73 -45.28 -19.73
C ARG A 885 -40.50 -45.79 -18.31
N LYS A 886 -40.03 -44.94 -17.39
CA LYS A 886 -39.81 -45.31 -15.98
C LYS A 886 -41.10 -45.67 -15.25
N GLN A 887 -42.19 -44.94 -15.50
CA GLN A 887 -43.51 -45.26 -14.97
C GLN A 887 -44.02 -46.63 -15.46
N ALA A 888 -43.70 -47.02 -16.69
CA ALA A 888 -44.05 -48.34 -17.22
C ALA A 888 -43.18 -49.48 -16.64
N GLU A 889 -41.92 -49.20 -16.29
CA GLU A 889 -41.00 -50.15 -15.64
C GLU A 889 -41.38 -50.39 -14.17
N GLU A 890 -41.82 -49.36 -13.45
CA GLU A 890 -42.09 -49.40 -12.02
C GLU A 890 -43.53 -49.01 -11.67
N ALA A 891 -44.40 -50.00 -11.43
CA ALA A 891 -45.78 -49.78 -11.03
C ALA A 891 -45.91 -49.00 -9.69
N GLY A 892 -46.75 -47.97 -9.66
CA GLY A 892 -47.05 -47.19 -8.46
C GLY A 892 -47.42 -45.73 -8.78
N PRO A 893 -47.80 -44.92 -7.77
CA PRO A 893 -48.10 -43.51 -7.95
C PRO A 893 -46.84 -42.75 -8.40
N VAL A 894 -47.02 -41.74 -9.27
CA VAL A 894 -45.93 -40.87 -9.74
C VAL A 894 -45.78 -39.72 -8.77
N THR A 895 -44.84 -39.85 -7.82
CA THR A 895 -44.53 -38.81 -6.85
C THR A 895 -43.31 -38.00 -7.27
N VAL A 896 -43.18 -36.78 -6.74
CA VAL A 896 -42.02 -35.92 -6.95
C VAL A 896 -40.73 -36.60 -6.53
N GLY A 897 -40.72 -37.31 -5.39
CA GLY A 897 -39.54 -38.06 -4.93
C GLY A 897 -39.09 -39.12 -5.95
N ARG A 898 -40.03 -39.89 -6.52
CA ARG A 898 -39.72 -40.88 -7.57
C ARG A 898 -39.22 -40.23 -8.85
N LEU A 899 -39.82 -39.09 -9.25
CA LEU A 899 -39.33 -38.35 -10.41
C LEU A 899 -37.90 -37.84 -10.22
N ARG A 900 -37.53 -37.40 -9.00
CA ARG A 900 -36.15 -37.02 -8.66
C ARG A 900 -35.19 -38.21 -8.76
N GLU A 901 -35.57 -39.37 -8.22
CA GLU A 901 -34.79 -40.60 -8.35
C GLU A 901 -34.62 -41.01 -9.82
N TRP A 902 -35.65 -40.87 -10.64
CA TRP A 902 -35.60 -41.19 -12.06
C TRP A 902 -34.76 -40.21 -12.88
N ILE A 903 -34.71 -38.93 -12.51
CA ILE A 903 -33.81 -37.95 -13.15
C ILE A 903 -32.36 -38.43 -13.14
N ASP A 904 -31.94 -39.13 -12.09
CA ASP A 904 -30.58 -39.65 -11.94
C ASP A 904 -30.37 -41.05 -12.53
N GLN A 905 -31.31 -41.55 -13.34
CA GLN A 905 -31.22 -42.86 -14.00
C GLN A 905 -31.26 -42.73 -15.53
N PRO A 906 -30.57 -43.60 -16.29
CA PRO A 906 -29.62 -44.62 -15.84
C PRO A 906 -28.29 -44.03 -15.35
N ASP A 907 -27.96 -42.81 -15.78
CA ASP A 907 -26.76 -42.08 -15.39
C ASP A 907 -27.17 -40.84 -14.59
N SER A 908 -26.42 -40.51 -13.54
CA SER A 908 -26.74 -39.37 -12.68
C SER A 908 -26.54 -38.02 -13.39
N TRP A 909 -27.55 -37.16 -13.27
CA TRP A 909 -27.52 -35.77 -13.68
C TRP A 909 -27.11 -34.85 -12.54
N GLY A 910 -27.37 -35.25 -11.28
CA GLY A 910 -26.98 -34.54 -10.08
C GLY A 910 -27.61 -33.17 -9.89
N LEU A 911 -28.73 -32.87 -10.55
CA LEU A 911 -29.33 -31.54 -10.59
C LEU A 911 -29.68 -31.03 -9.18
N ASP A 912 -29.48 -29.73 -8.93
CA ASP A 912 -29.99 -29.07 -7.73
C ASP A 912 -31.51 -29.22 -7.63
N THR A 913 -32.05 -29.34 -6.42
CA THR A 913 -33.49 -29.56 -6.18
C THR A 913 -34.37 -28.56 -6.92
N ARG A 914 -33.97 -27.29 -7.01
CA ARG A 914 -34.76 -26.26 -7.71
C ARG A 914 -34.77 -26.48 -9.23
N VAL A 915 -33.68 -27.01 -9.77
CA VAL A 915 -33.55 -27.36 -11.19
C VAL A 915 -34.34 -28.65 -11.48
N GLN A 916 -34.31 -29.64 -10.59
CA GLN A 916 -35.18 -30.81 -10.65
C GLN A 916 -36.66 -30.41 -10.64
N ASN A 917 -37.06 -29.47 -9.78
CA ASN A 917 -38.43 -28.96 -9.73
C ASN A 917 -38.86 -28.35 -11.06
N LEU A 918 -37.98 -27.61 -11.76
CA LEU A 918 -38.29 -27.08 -13.09
C LEU A 918 -38.58 -28.19 -14.10
N VAL A 919 -37.77 -29.26 -14.11
CA VAL A 919 -37.97 -30.43 -14.99
C VAL A 919 -39.31 -31.12 -14.67
N ILE A 920 -39.62 -31.29 -13.38
CA ILE A 920 -40.86 -31.93 -12.91
C ILE A 920 -42.09 -31.08 -13.24
N CYS A 921 -42.02 -29.76 -13.02
CA CYS A 921 -43.08 -28.83 -13.41
C CYS A 921 -43.29 -28.83 -14.93
N ALA A 922 -42.21 -28.85 -15.73
CA ALA A 922 -42.31 -28.94 -17.18
C ALA A 922 -43.02 -30.23 -17.62
N PHE A 923 -42.67 -31.38 -17.01
CA PHE A 923 -43.35 -32.65 -17.27
C PHE A 923 -44.84 -32.60 -16.90
N ALA A 924 -45.17 -32.07 -15.72
CA ALA A 924 -46.56 -31.95 -15.27
C ALA A 924 -47.40 -31.08 -16.23
N LEU A 925 -46.84 -29.97 -16.70
CA LEU A 925 -47.50 -29.07 -17.65
C LEU A 925 -47.66 -29.74 -19.03
N MET A 926 -46.63 -30.41 -19.54
CA MET A 926 -46.67 -31.05 -20.87
C MET A 926 -47.60 -32.26 -20.95
N ASP A 927 -47.81 -32.96 -19.84
CA ASP A 927 -48.60 -34.20 -19.77
C ASP A 927 -49.98 -33.97 -19.10
N ASP A 928 -50.39 -32.71 -18.95
CA ASP A 928 -51.65 -32.27 -18.33
C ASP A 928 -51.93 -32.91 -16.96
N ARG A 929 -50.89 -33.01 -16.12
CA ARG A 929 -50.98 -33.60 -14.78
C ARG A 929 -51.23 -32.54 -13.72
N VAL A 930 -52.10 -32.88 -12.76
CA VAL A 930 -52.35 -32.08 -11.57
C VAL A 930 -51.46 -32.58 -10.44
N MET A 931 -50.72 -31.66 -9.83
CA MET A 931 -49.94 -31.93 -8.62
C MET A 931 -50.86 -31.89 -7.40
N VAL A 932 -50.87 -32.94 -6.58
CA VAL A 932 -51.68 -33.03 -5.37
C VAL A 932 -50.86 -33.52 -4.19
N HIS A 933 -51.15 -32.98 -3.01
CA HIS A 933 -50.61 -33.48 -1.75
C HIS A 933 -51.77 -34.03 -0.91
N GLY A 934 -51.90 -35.35 -0.85
CA GLY A 934 -53.14 -35.99 -0.39
C GLY A 934 -54.27 -35.76 -1.40
N ASP A 935 -55.27 -34.95 -1.01
CA ASP A 935 -56.39 -34.52 -1.87
C ASP A 935 -56.41 -33.01 -2.13
N GLN A 936 -55.37 -32.27 -1.71
CA GLN A 936 -55.26 -30.84 -1.94
C GLN A 936 -54.42 -30.54 -3.18
N PRO A 937 -54.89 -29.69 -4.12
CA PRO A 937 -54.11 -29.30 -5.28
C PRO A 937 -52.93 -28.41 -4.87
N VAL A 938 -51.77 -28.66 -5.48
CA VAL A 938 -50.52 -27.91 -5.27
C VAL A 938 -50.15 -27.22 -6.58
N GLN A 939 -49.79 -25.93 -6.50
CA GLN A 939 -49.34 -25.20 -7.70
C GLN A 939 -47.90 -25.57 -8.05
N PRO A 940 -47.58 -25.81 -9.34
CA PRO A 940 -46.22 -26.04 -9.79
C PRO A 940 -45.31 -24.86 -9.42
N ALA A 941 -44.25 -25.12 -8.65
CA ALA A 941 -43.32 -24.08 -8.22
C ALA A 941 -41.89 -24.62 -8.18
N VAL A 942 -40.95 -23.85 -8.75
CA VAL A 942 -39.53 -24.23 -8.80
C VAL A 942 -38.82 -24.13 -7.45
N ASP A 943 -39.34 -23.32 -6.54
CA ASP A 943 -38.67 -22.98 -5.28
C ASP A 943 -38.93 -23.99 -4.16
N ARG A 944 -40.14 -24.56 -4.09
CA ARG A 944 -40.48 -25.61 -3.13
C ARG A 944 -41.48 -26.60 -3.71
N LEU A 945 -41.07 -27.88 -3.74
CA LEU A 945 -41.91 -29.00 -4.12
C LEU A 945 -41.57 -30.20 -3.21
N ASP A 946 -42.55 -30.71 -2.48
CA ASP A 946 -42.36 -31.81 -1.52
C ASP A 946 -42.32 -33.17 -2.24
N ASP A 947 -41.48 -34.10 -1.77
CA ASP A 947 -41.34 -35.43 -2.37
C ASP A 947 -42.64 -36.25 -2.33
N ALA A 948 -43.52 -35.97 -1.36
CA ALA A 948 -44.81 -36.64 -1.20
C ALA A 948 -45.88 -36.14 -2.19
N VAL A 949 -45.64 -35.08 -2.96
CA VAL A 949 -46.59 -34.58 -3.98
C VAL A 949 -46.73 -35.61 -5.10
N GLU A 950 -47.96 -35.96 -5.44
CA GLU A 950 -48.31 -36.91 -6.50
C GLU A 950 -48.78 -36.18 -7.76
N LEU A 951 -48.40 -36.65 -8.94
CA LEU A 951 -48.83 -36.14 -10.24
C LEU A 951 -49.93 -37.05 -10.83
N ARG A 952 -51.19 -36.60 -10.75
CA ARG A 952 -52.38 -37.34 -11.23
C ARG A 952 -52.86 -36.83 -12.59
N THR A 953 -53.34 -37.71 -13.45
CA THR A 953 -54.01 -37.36 -14.72
C THR A 953 -55.45 -36.90 -14.45
N GLN A 954 -55.88 -35.75 -14.99
CA GLN A 954 -57.26 -35.24 -14.82
C GLN A 954 -58.06 -35.35 -16.13
N VAL A 955 -59.35 -35.71 -16.03
CA VAL A 955 -60.30 -35.67 -17.16
C VAL A 955 -60.77 -34.22 -17.35
N LEU A 956 -60.43 -33.62 -18.50
CA LEU A 956 -60.80 -32.24 -18.85
C LEU A 956 -62.22 -32.17 -19.47
N PRO A 957 -62.99 -31.08 -19.23
CA PRO A 957 -64.25 -30.83 -19.93
C PRO A 957 -63.99 -30.52 -21.42
N SER A 958 -65.02 -30.62 -22.26
CA SER A 958 -64.86 -30.30 -23.67
C SER A 958 -64.62 -28.81 -23.89
N LYS A 959 -63.95 -28.46 -25.01
CA LYS A 959 -63.69 -27.06 -25.37
C LYS A 959 -64.98 -26.25 -25.55
N GLU A 960 -66.03 -26.88 -26.07
CA GLU A 960 -67.34 -26.25 -26.27
C GLU A 960 -68.01 -25.88 -24.95
N GLU A 961 -67.96 -26.76 -23.94
CA GLU A 961 -68.47 -26.48 -22.60
C GLU A 961 -67.67 -25.36 -21.92
N TRP A 962 -66.35 -25.35 -22.09
CA TRP A 962 -65.46 -24.33 -21.52
C TRP A 962 -65.74 -22.93 -22.09
N ASP A 963 -65.83 -22.82 -23.41
CA ASP A 963 -66.10 -21.54 -24.09
C ASP A 963 -67.50 -21.00 -23.75
N ALA A 964 -68.49 -21.88 -23.51
CA ALA A 964 -69.83 -21.50 -23.09
C ALA A 964 -69.94 -21.09 -21.60
N ALA A 965 -69.20 -21.76 -20.70
CA ALA A 965 -69.28 -21.54 -19.25
C ALA A 965 -68.59 -20.24 -18.80
N ARG A 966 -67.45 -19.88 -19.42
CA ARG A 966 -66.65 -18.71 -19.04
C ARG A 966 -67.39 -17.37 -19.02
N PRO A 967 -68.10 -16.95 -20.10
CA PRO A 967 -68.81 -15.68 -20.09
C PRO A 967 -69.94 -15.65 -19.04
N LYS A 968 -70.61 -16.80 -18.81
CA LYS A 968 -71.66 -16.93 -17.79
C LYS A 968 -71.08 -16.81 -16.37
N ALA A 969 -69.95 -17.46 -16.10
CA ALA A 969 -69.27 -17.37 -14.81
C ALA A 969 -68.84 -15.93 -14.48
N ALA A 970 -68.34 -15.20 -15.47
CA ALA A 970 -67.97 -13.79 -15.31
C ALA A 970 -69.19 -12.88 -15.06
N ALA A 971 -70.28 -13.06 -15.82
CA ALA A 971 -71.46 -12.21 -15.69
C ALA A 971 -72.28 -12.49 -14.42
N ILE A 972 -72.41 -13.76 -13.99
CA ILE A 972 -73.24 -14.15 -12.85
C ILE A 972 -72.46 -14.01 -11.52
N PHE A 973 -71.23 -14.52 -11.47
CA PHE A 973 -70.44 -14.61 -10.24
C PHE A 973 -69.26 -13.62 -10.20
N GLY A 974 -68.94 -12.93 -11.30
CA GLY A 974 -67.72 -12.11 -11.37
C GLY A 974 -66.43 -12.94 -11.46
N ALA A 975 -66.53 -14.25 -11.66
CA ALA A 975 -65.38 -15.16 -11.74
C ALA A 975 -64.73 -15.11 -13.12
N THR A 976 -63.40 -15.03 -13.18
CA THR A 976 -62.67 -14.87 -14.45
C THR A 976 -61.71 -16.02 -14.70
N ALA A 977 -61.66 -16.48 -15.95
CA ALA A 977 -60.76 -17.54 -16.40
C ALA A 977 -60.19 -17.25 -17.80
N ALA A 978 -59.00 -17.80 -18.05
CA ALA A 978 -58.25 -17.58 -19.28
C ALA A 978 -58.88 -18.24 -20.51
N PRO A 979 -58.66 -17.65 -21.71
CA PRO A 979 -58.58 -18.26 -23.03
C PRO A 979 -58.84 -19.75 -23.16
N LEU A 980 -57.78 -20.43 -22.77
CA LEU A 980 -57.48 -21.80 -23.06
C LEU A 980 -58.04 -22.73 -21.99
N LEU A 981 -58.56 -23.85 -22.46
CA LEU A 981 -58.90 -25.00 -21.65
C LEU A 981 -57.61 -25.59 -21.05
N SER A 982 -57.52 -25.59 -19.73
CA SER A 982 -56.42 -26.22 -18.97
C SER A 982 -56.96 -26.75 -17.64
N ALA A 983 -56.31 -27.79 -17.10
CA ALA A 983 -56.69 -28.38 -15.81
C ALA A 983 -56.72 -27.33 -14.68
N ALA A 984 -55.66 -26.52 -14.60
CA ALA A 984 -55.55 -25.44 -13.61
C ALA A 984 -56.60 -24.34 -13.84
N GLY A 985 -56.88 -23.99 -15.10
CA GLY A 985 -57.93 -23.02 -15.45
C GLY A 985 -59.32 -23.50 -15.01
N VAL A 986 -59.63 -24.76 -15.26
CA VAL A 986 -60.89 -25.40 -14.84
C VAL A 986 -61.02 -25.41 -13.32
N ALA A 987 -60.00 -25.90 -12.61
CA ALA A 987 -60.00 -25.96 -11.15
C ALA A 987 -60.18 -24.57 -10.49
N ASN A 988 -59.47 -23.56 -11.00
CA ASN A 988 -59.54 -22.19 -10.47
C ASN A 988 -60.93 -21.56 -10.71
N LEU A 989 -61.50 -21.72 -11.91
CA LEU A 989 -62.84 -21.19 -12.22
C LEU A 989 -63.91 -21.84 -11.34
N VAL A 990 -63.85 -23.15 -11.15
CA VAL A 990 -64.79 -23.89 -10.28
C VAL A 990 -64.67 -23.43 -8.82
N ALA A 991 -63.45 -23.24 -8.32
CA ALA A 991 -63.21 -22.74 -6.98
C ALA A 991 -63.77 -21.32 -6.77
N GLN A 992 -63.52 -20.39 -7.69
CA GLN A 992 -64.05 -19.03 -7.64
C GLN A 992 -65.58 -19.00 -7.67
N VAL A 993 -66.20 -19.76 -8.59
CA VAL A 993 -67.66 -19.84 -8.70
C VAL A 993 -68.29 -20.41 -7.43
N ARG A 994 -67.71 -21.46 -6.84
CA ARG A 994 -68.24 -22.05 -5.61
C ARG A 994 -68.07 -21.14 -4.39
N ALA A 995 -66.92 -20.47 -4.28
CA ALA A 995 -66.67 -19.51 -3.21
C ALA A 995 -67.68 -18.36 -3.25
N GLU A 996 -67.96 -17.82 -4.43
CA GLU A 996 -68.97 -16.75 -4.60
C GLU A 996 -70.41 -17.29 -4.45
N ALA A 997 -70.70 -18.50 -4.94
CA ALA A 997 -72.05 -19.07 -4.88
C ALA A 997 -72.50 -19.41 -3.45
N ALA A 998 -71.58 -19.86 -2.59
CA ALA A 998 -71.88 -20.35 -1.24
C ALA A 998 -72.65 -19.35 -0.33
N PRO A 999 -72.22 -18.07 -0.17
CA PRO A 999 -72.89 -17.13 0.73
C PRO A 999 -74.29 -16.70 0.28
N HIS A 1000 -74.60 -16.77 -1.02
CA HIS A 1000 -75.86 -16.23 -1.57
C HIS A 1000 -77.00 -17.26 -1.65
N ARG A 1001 -76.76 -18.53 -1.28
CA ARG A 1001 -77.75 -19.63 -1.43
C ARG A 1001 -79.04 -19.39 -0.68
N ASP A 1002 -78.93 -19.16 0.62
CA ASP A 1002 -80.08 -18.97 1.50
C ASP A 1002 -80.87 -17.72 1.10
N ALA A 1003 -80.16 -16.62 0.80
CA ALA A 1003 -80.75 -15.37 0.36
C ALA A 1003 -81.49 -15.51 -0.98
N ALA A 1004 -80.95 -16.25 -1.95
CA ALA A 1004 -81.59 -16.49 -3.24
C ALA A 1004 -82.85 -17.36 -3.10
N THR A 1005 -82.81 -18.40 -2.26
CA THR A 1005 -83.99 -19.24 -1.95
C THR A 1005 -85.06 -18.42 -1.22
N GLN A 1006 -84.66 -17.58 -0.26
CA GLN A 1006 -85.57 -16.70 0.46
C GLN A 1006 -86.20 -15.66 -0.47
N LEU A 1007 -85.43 -15.05 -1.38
CA LEU A 1007 -85.96 -14.13 -2.39
C LEU A 1007 -87.00 -14.82 -3.27
N LEU A 1008 -86.72 -16.02 -3.77
CA LEU A 1008 -87.67 -16.78 -4.58
C LEU A 1008 -88.96 -17.07 -3.80
N SER A 1009 -88.84 -17.47 -2.54
CA SER A 1009 -89.99 -17.71 -1.65
C SER A 1009 -90.81 -16.44 -1.42
N GLN A 1010 -90.17 -15.31 -1.14
CA GLN A 1010 -90.84 -14.03 -0.91
C GLN A 1010 -91.53 -13.48 -2.17
N LEU A 1011 -90.92 -13.65 -3.35
CA LEU A 1011 -91.55 -13.29 -4.62
C LEU A 1011 -92.79 -14.13 -4.91
N HIS A 1012 -92.80 -15.42 -4.56
CA HIS A 1012 -94.00 -16.25 -4.64
C HIS A 1012 -95.06 -15.82 -3.61
N HIS A 1013 -94.64 -15.53 -2.37
CA HIS A 1013 -95.57 -15.12 -1.30
C HIS A 1013 -96.31 -13.82 -1.65
N HIS A 1014 -95.61 -12.86 -2.24
CA HIS A 1014 -96.18 -11.56 -2.62
C HIS A 1014 -96.61 -11.48 -4.09
N ALA A 1015 -96.66 -12.60 -4.81
CA ALA A 1015 -96.90 -12.61 -6.25
C ALA A 1015 -98.23 -11.94 -6.64
N GLU A 1016 -99.31 -12.26 -5.93
CA GLU A 1016 -100.63 -11.68 -6.18
C GLU A 1016 -100.66 -10.17 -5.86
N ALA A 1017 -100.11 -9.77 -4.71
CA ALA A 1017 -100.08 -8.38 -4.27
C ALA A 1017 -99.24 -7.46 -5.19
N LEU A 1018 -98.23 -8.02 -5.84
CA LEU A 1018 -97.34 -7.32 -6.77
C LEU A 1018 -97.71 -7.55 -8.24
N GLY A 1019 -98.75 -8.33 -8.54
CA GLY A 1019 -99.10 -8.73 -9.91
C GLY A 1019 -97.96 -9.44 -10.66
N ILE A 1020 -97.12 -10.18 -9.95
CA ILE A 1020 -96.05 -11.00 -10.52
C ILE A 1020 -96.66 -12.32 -11.00
N THR A 1021 -96.37 -12.70 -12.25
CA THR A 1021 -96.83 -13.96 -12.84
C THR A 1021 -95.64 -14.89 -13.11
N THR A 1022 -95.89 -16.15 -13.45
CA THR A 1022 -94.84 -17.11 -13.85
C THR A 1022 -94.03 -16.64 -15.07
N GLY A 1023 -94.59 -15.75 -15.89
CA GLY A 1023 -93.91 -15.13 -17.03
C GLY A 1023 -93.08 -13.89 -16.69
N SER A 1024 -93.19 -13.35 -15.48
CA SER A 1024 -92.47 -12.14 -15.08
C SER A 1024 -90.96 -12.40 -14.99
N ASP A 1025 -90.17 -11.54 -15.63
CA ASP A 1025 -88.71 -11.66 -15.75
C ASP A 1025 -88.05 -11.86 -14.38
N ARG A 1026 -88.44 -11.06 -13.39
CA ARG A 1026 -87.91 -11.13 -12.02
C ARG A 1026 -88.05 -12.51 -11.38
N LEU A 1027 -89.22 -13.14 -11.55
CA LEU A 1027 -89.51 -14.44 -10.94
C LEU A 1027 -88.74 -15.55 -11.67
N ARG A 1028 -88.67 -15.48 -13.00
CA ARG A 1028 -87.89 -16.41 -13.82
C ARG A 1028 -86.40 -16.33 -13.52
N THR A 1029 -85.86 -15.12 -13.39
CA THR A 1029 -84.45 -14.87 -13.05
C THR A 1029 -84.12 -15.35 -11.63
N ALA A 1030 -84.95 -15.03 -10.63
CA ALA A 1030 -84.75 -15.52 -9.26
C ALA A 1030 -84.81 -17.05 -9.17
N LYS A 1031 -85.69 -17.68 -9.97
CA LYS A 1031 -85.78 -19.14 -10.09
C LYS A 1031 -84.53 -19.73 -10.72
N ALA A 1032 -84.10 -19.21 -11.88
CA ALA A 1032 -82.90 -19.70 -12.58
C ALA A 1032 -81.63 -19.55 -11.73
N VAL A 1033 -81.50 -18.46 -10.97
CA VAL A 1033 -80.40 -18.28 -10.00
C VAL A 1033 -80.46 -19.34 -8.90
N THR A 1034 -81.63 -19.59 -8.31
CA THR A 1034 -81.78 -20.59 -7.25
C THR A 1034 -81.51 -22.01 -7.75
N ASP A 1035 -82.02 -22.36 -8.94
CA ASP A 1035 -81.81 -23.66 -9.58
C ASP A 1035 -80.31 -23.87 -9.91
N LEU A 1036 -79.63 -22.83 -10.41
CA LEU A 1036 -78.18 -22.84 -10.66
C LEU A 1036 -77.36 -23.03 -9.38
N LEU A 1037 -77.67 -22.29 -8.31
CA LEU A 1037 -76.96 -22.42 -7.02
C LEU A 1037 -77.15 -23.81 -6.40
N THR A 1038 -78.33 -24.41 -6.58
CA THR A 1038 -78.65 -25.76 -6.10
C THR A 1038 -77.86 -26.81 -6.89
N ALA A 1039 -77.80 -26.70 -8.22
CA ALA A 1039 -77.02 -27.59 -9.07
C ALA A 1039 -75.51 -27.52 -8.76
N LEU A 1040 -74.98 -26.32 -8.51
CA LEU A 1040 -73.58 -26.12 -8.11
C LEU A 1040 -73.25 -26.65 -6.71
N ALA A 1041 -74.26 -26.80 -5.83
CA ALA A 1041 -74.09 -27.37 -4.49
C ALA A 1041 -74.04 -28.90 -4.48
N GLY A 1042 -74.77 -29.55 -5.38
CA GLY A 1042 -74.91 -31.02 -5.42
C GLY A 1042 -73.99 -31.76 -6.39
N GLY A 1043 -73.30 -31.06 -7.30
CA GLY A 1043 -72.45 -31.70 -8.33
C GLY A 1043 -71.00 -31.91 -7.91
N GLU A 1044 -70.33 -32.91 -8.49
CA GLU A 1044 -68.88 -33.13 -8.37
C GLU A 1044 -68.07 -32.07 -9.13
N ASP A 1045 -66.81 -31.84 -8.76
CA ASP A 1045 -65.97 -30.74 -9.28
C ASP A 1045 -65.85 -30.73 -10.81
N HIS A 1046 -65.78 -31.91 -11.42
CA HIS A 1046 -65.67 -32.06 -12.87
C HIS A 1046 -66.98 -31.72 -13.62
N THR A 1047 -68.11 -31.66 -12.93
CA THR A 1047 -69.44 -31.35 -13.53
C THR A 1047 -69.79 -29.86 -13.47
N ALA A 1048 -69.09 -29.07 -12.65
CA ALA A 1048 -69.43 -27.66 -12.42
C ALA A 1048 -69.33 -26.80 -13.69
N ILE A 1049 -68.38 -27.08 -14.59
CA ILE A 1049 -68.28 -26.41 -15.89
C ILE A 1049 -69.45 -26.77 -16.79
N ALA A 1050 -69.84 -28.05 -16.84
CA ALA A 1050 -71.00 -28.49 -17.61
C ALA A 1050 -72.30 -27.86 -17.09
N VAL A 1051 -72.46 -27.76 -15.76
CA VAL A 1051 -73.61 -27.08 -15.11
C VAL A 1051 -73.66 -25.60 -15.49
N LEU A 1052 -72.53 -24.88 -15.49
CA LEU A 1052 -72.45 -23.49 -15.93
C LEU A 1052 -72.74 -23.33 -17.42
N ALA A 1053 -72.18 -24.21 -18.26
CA ALA A 1053 -72.42 -24.18 -19.70
C ALA A 1053 -73.91 -24.38 -20.04
N ALA A 1054 -74.57 -25.32 -19.35
CA ALA A 1054 -75.96 -25.70 -19.58
C ALA A 1054 -77.00 -24.86 -18.82
N CYS A 1055 -76.59 -23.93 -17.95
CA CYS A 1055 -77.56 -23.19 -17.13
C CYS A 1055 -78.52 -22.34 -17.97
N ASP A 1056 -79.79 -22.32 -17.57
CA ASP A 1056 -80.82 -21.48 -18.18
C ASP A 1056 -80.54 -20.00 -17.90
N VAL A 1057 -80.73 -19.15 -18.91
CA VAL A 1057 -80.54 -17.70 -18.81
C VAL A 1057 -81.83 -17.03 -19.29
N PRO A 1058 -82.80 -16.81 -18.39
CA PRO A 1058 -84.15 -16.36 -18.76
C PRO A 1058 -84.21 -15.02 -19.49
N THR A 1059 -83.34 -14.08 -19.10
CA THR A 1059 -83.23 -12.74 -19.67
C THR A 1059 -81.78 -12.41 -20.05
N SER A 1060 -80.90 -12.24 -19.08
CA SER A 1060 -79.45 -12.10 -19.29
C SER A 1060 -78.64 -12.63 -18.11
N ALA A 1061 -77.36 -12.95 -18.33
CA ALA A 1061 -76.47 -13.44 -17.28
C ALA A 1061 -76.16 -12.35 -16.24
N GLU A 1062 -76.13 -11.08 -16.64
CA GLU A 1062 -75.98 -9.92 -15.76
C GLU A 1062 -77.22 -9.70 -14.89
N ALA A 1063 -78.42 -9.99 -15.41
CA ALA A 1063 -79.65 -9.95 -14.64
C ALA A 1063 -79.66 -11.02 -13.54
N MET A 1064 -79.18 -12.23 -13.86
CA MET A 1064 -78.96 -13.30 -12.88
C MET A 1064 -77.92 -12.88 -11.82
N GLY A 1065 -76.78 -12.31 -12.21
CA GLY A 1065 -75.78 -11.82 -11.26
C GLY A 1065 -76.30 -10.69 -10.36
N THR A 1066 -77.12 -9.79 -10.89
CA THR A 1066 -77.75 -8.72 -10.10
C THR A 1066 -78.79 -9.29 -9.14
N SER A 1067 -79.61 -10.24 -9.58
CA SER A 1067 -80.58 -10.93 -8.73
C SER A 1067 -79.89 -11.72 -7.61
N LEU A 1068 -78.74 -12.35 -7.88
CA LEU A 1068 -77.92 -13.05 -6.90
C LEU A 1068 -77.44 -12.09 -5.80
N LYS A 1069 -76.73 -11.02 -6.18
CA LYS A 1069 -76.10 -10.07 -5.25
C LYS A 1069 -77.07 -9.22 -4.46
N SER A 1070 -78.28 -9.01 -4.97
CA SER A 1070 -79.32 -8.21 -4.29
C SER A 1070 -80.33 -9.04 -3.51
N ALA A 1071 -80.21 -10.38 -3.54
CA ALA A 1071 -81.22 -11.30 -3.02
C ALA A 1071 -81.61 -11.03 -1.57
N GLU A 1072 -80.61 -10.82 -0.69
CA GLU A 1072 -80.83 -10.53 0.72
C GLU A 1072 -81.57 -9.19 0.93
N ARG A 1073 -81.13 -8.13 0.24
CA ARG A 1073 -81.75 -6.80 0.33
C ARG A 1073 -83.19 -6.81 -0.16
N VAL A 1074 -83.45 -7.45 -1.30
CA VAL A 1074 -84.78 -7.47 -1.93
C VAL A 1074 -85.74 -8.36 -1.15
N SER A 1075 -85.28 -9.54 -0.67
CA SER A 1075 -86.09 -10.42 0.18
C SER A 1075 -86.45 -9.74 1.51
N ALA A 1076 -85.49 -9.12 2.20
CA ALA A 1076 -85.75 -8.39 3.44
C ALA A 1076 -86.72 -7.21 3.24
N ARG A 1077 -86.70 -6.56 2.06
CA ARG A 1077 -87.64 -5.47 1.77
C ARG A 1077 -89.05 -5.97 1.47
N LEU A 1078 -89.17 -7.10 0.77
CA LEU A 1078 -90.45 -7.78 0.54
C LEU A 1078 -91.10 -8.18 1.86
N GLU A 1079 -90.32 -8.73 2.80
CA GLU A 1079 -90.82 -9.11 4.13
C GLU A 1079 -91.41 -7.95 4.93
N ARG A 1080 -90.85 -6.74 4.77
CA ARG A 1080 -91.30 -5.52 5.46
C ARG A 1080 -92.35 -4.75 4.67
N MET A 1081 -92.82 -5.27 3.54
CA MET A 1081 -93.81 -4.60 2.71
C MET A 1081 -95.16 -4.46 3.42
N ASN A 1082 -95.66 -3.22 3.51
CA ASN A 1082 -96.96 -2.94 4.10
C ASN A 1082 -98.06 -3.18 3.06
N THR A 1083 -98.38 -4.45 2.84
CA THR A 1083 -99.44 -4.89 1.92
C THR A 1083 -100.79 -4.29 2.27
N GLY A 1084 -101.09 -4.12 3.56
CA GLY A 1084 -102.33 -3.49 4.04
C GLY A 1084 -102.47 -2.03 3.63
N LEU A 1085 -101.39 -1.26 3.69
CA LEU A 1085 -101.35 0.14 3.24
C LEU A 1085 -101.58 0.25 1.73
N ILE A 1086 -100.87 -0.55 0.94
CA ILE A 1086 -100.99 -0.56 -0.53
C ILE A 1086 -102.39 -1.02 -0.94
N ALA A 1087 -102.93 -2.07 -0.33
CA ALA A 1087 -104.29 -2.55 -0.60
C ALA A 1087 -105.35 -1.51 -0.23
N SER A 1088 -105.20 -0.85 0.93
CA SER A 1088 -106.11 0.21 1.37
C SER A 1088 -106.12 1.39 0.38
N ALA A 1089 -104.95 1.88 -0.03
CA ALA A 1089 -104.84 2.99 -0.98
C ALA A 1089 -105.35 2.62 -2.39
N THR A 1090 -105.08 1.40 -2.85
CA THR A 1090 -105.50 0.92 -4.18
C THR A 1090 -106.98 0.53 -4.28
N SER A 1091 -107.65 0.33 -3.14
CA SER A 1091 -109.11 0.08 -3.05
C SER A 1091 -109.98 1.34 -3.06
N LEU A 1092 -109.37 2.53 -3.02
CA LEU A 1092 -110.10 3.81 -3.00
C LEU A 1092 -110.87 4.05 -4.31
N GLY A 1093 -112.17 4.31 -4.18
CA GLY A 1093 -113.08 4.65 -5.29
C GLY A 1093 -113.34 6.15 -5.43
N GLY A 1094 -114.24 6.53 -6.36
CA GLY A 1094 -114.62 7.92 -6.59
C GLY A 1094 -113.51 8.76 -7.21
N ASP A 1095 -113.33 10.00 -6.73
CA ASP A 1095 -112.39 10.99 -7.28
C ASP A 1095 -110.90 10.57 -7.18
N HIS A 1096 -110.60 9.52 -6.40
CA HIS A 1096 -109.24 8.99 -6.20
C HIS A 1096 -108.94 7.72 -6.99
N ALA A 1097 -109.92 7.15 -7.72
CA ALA A 1097 -109.79 5.85 -8.38
C ALA A 1097 -108.67 5.78 -9.44
N THR A 1098 -108.43 6.86 -10.19
CA THR A 1098 -107.36 6.90 -11.20
C THR A 1098 -105.96 6.88 -10.57
N ALA A 1099 -105.78 7.60 -9.46
CA ALA A 1099 -104.51 7.63 -8.73
C ALA A 1099 -104.24 6.28 -8.03
N ALA A 1100 -105.27 5.68 -7.44
CA ALA A 1100 -105.22 4.34 -6.85
C ALA A 1100 -104.79 3.27 -7.88
N ARG A 1101 -105.40 3.28 -9.07
CA ARG A 1101 -105.04 2.36 -10.17
C ARG A 1101 -103.61 2.58 -10.67
N SER A 1102 -103.18 3.84 -10.81
CA SER A 1102 -101.82 4.18 -11.24
C SER A 1102 -100.74 3.65 -10.30
N ILE A 1103 -100.97 3.68 -8.98
CA ILE A 1103 -100.03 3.10 -7.99
C ILE A 1103 -99.93 1.58 -8.18
N ALA A 1104 -101.05 0.88 -8.31
CA ALA A 1104 -101.08 -0.58 -8.52
C ALA A 1104 -100.41 -0.99 -9.84
N GLU A 1105 -100.74 -0.33 -10.95
CA GLU A 1105 -100.18 -0.61 -12.27
C GLU A 1105 -98.68 -0.33 -12.33
N THR A 1106 -98.23 0.79 -11.72
CA THR A 1106 -96.81 1.15 -11.70
C THR A 1106 -96.00 0.16 -10.85
N LEU A 1107 -96.51 -0.22 -9.67
CA LEU A 1107 -95.85 -1.20 -8.81
C LEU A 1107 -95.77 -2.56 -9.51
N SER A 1108 -96.85 -3.03 -10.13
CA SER A 1108 -96.86 -4.31 -10.83
C SER A 1108 -95.95 -4.33 -12.06
N ALA A 1109 -95.96 -3.25 -12.86
CA ALA A 1109 -95.07 -3.12 -14.01
C ALA A 1109 -93.59 -3.14 -13.62
N LYS A 1110 -93.23 -2.47 -12.51
CA LYS A 1110 -91.85 -2.48 -11.98
C LYS A 1110 -91.49 -3.81 -11.32
N ALA A 1111 -92.44 -4.44 -10.62
CA ALA A 1111 -92.25 -5.73 -9.96
C ALA A 1111 -92.07 -6.88 -10.96
N SER A 1112 -92.66 -6.79 -12.16
CA SER A 1112 -92.51 -7.82 -13.19
C SER A 1112 -91.17 -7.80 -13.93
N ARG A 1113 -90.44 -6.67 -13.92
CA ARG A 1113 -89.13 -6.52 -14.59
C ARG A 1113 -87.98 -6.99 -13.70
N ASP A 1114 -86.88 -7.44 -14.30
CA ASP A 1114 -85.65 -7.83 -13.59
C ASP A 1114 -85.12 -6.76 -12.63
N GLU A 1115 -84.46 -7.19 -11.55
CA GLU A 1115 -83.83 -6.27 -10.58
C GLU A 1115 -82.74 -5.40 -11.23
N LEU A 1116 -82.06 -5.90 -12.27
CA LEU A 1116 -81.13 -5.11 -13.09
C LEU A 1116 -81.81 -3.94 -13.80
N ALA A 1117 -83.03 -4.16 -14.31
CA ALA A 1117 -83.77 -3.13 -15.03
C ALA A 1117 -84.50 -2.17 -14.08
N THR A 1118 -84.97 -2.65 -12.93
CA THR A 1118 -85.68 -1.83 -11.95
C THR A 1118 -85.54 -2.41 -10.54
N SER A 1119 -85.09 -1.59 -9.58
CA SER A 1119 -85.02 -1.95 -8.16
C SER A 1119 -86.41 -2.14 -7.56
N LEU A 1120 -86.75 -3.35 -7.12
CA LEU A 1120 -88.04 -3.63 -6.47
C LEU A 1120 -88.16 -2.96 -5.12
N ALA A 1121 -87.07 -2.92 -4.36
CA ALA A 1121 -87.10 -2.29 -3.05
C ALA A 1121 -87.52 -0.81 -3.15
N THR A 1122 -86.95 -0.10 -4.12
CA THR A 1122 -87.30 1.30 -4.42
C THR A 1122 -88.72 1.43 -4.95
N ALA A 1123 -89.15 0.50 -5.81
CA ALA A 1123 -90.52 0.49 -6.32
C ALA A 1123 -91.57 0.30 -5.21
N ILE A 1124 -91.28 -0.55 -4.21
CA ILE A 1124 -92.14 -0.72 -3.03
C ILE A 1124 -92.14 0.54 -2.18
N ASP A 1125 -90.97 1.14 -1.91
CA ASP A 1125 -90.88 2.40 -1.13
C ASP A 1125 -91.64 3.55 -1.79
N ASP A 1126 -91.52 3.70 -3.11
CA ASP A 1126 -92.25 4.71 -3.88
C ASP A 1126 -93.76 4.45 -3.81
N ALA A 1127 -94.19 3.19 -3.91
CA ALA A 1127 -95.60 2.82 -3.84
C ALA A 1127 -96.19 3.04 -2.43
N GLU A 1128 -95.47 2.71 -1.36
CA GLU A 1128 -95.90 2.98 0.02
C GLU A 1128 -95.98 4.49 0.32
N ARG A 1129 -95.03 5.28 -0.19
CA ARG A 1129 -95.07 6.76 -0.10
C ARG A 1129 -96.29 7.32 -0.84
N ALA A 1130 -96.52 6.87 -2.07
CA ALA A 1130 -97.67 7.29 -2.87
C ALA A 1130 -99.01 6.85 -2.24
N ALA A 1131 -99.06 5.65 -1.66
CA ALA A 1131 -100.23 5.12 -0.96
C ALA A 1131 -100.56 5.94 0.30
N THR A 1132 -99.55 6.31 1.10
CA THR A 1132 -99.71 7.14 2.29
C THR A 1132 -100.25 8.52 1.94
N ASP A 1133 -99.69 9.16 0.91
CA ASP A 1133 -100.13 10.47 0.45
C ASP A 1133 -101.55 10.44 -0.11
N LEU A 1134 -101.92 9.39 -0.85
CA LEU A 1134 -103.28 9.22 -1.37
C LEU A 1134 -104.32 9.03 -0.26
N LEU A 1135 -104.01 8.21 0.76
CA LEU A 1135 -104.87 8.01 1.92
C LEU A 1135 -105.00 9.28 2.77
N GLY A 1136 -103.91 10.05 2.92
CA GLY A 1136 -103.92 11.35 3.59
C GLY A 1136 -104.83 12.37 2.90
N ARG A 1137 -104.80 12.42 1.56
CA ARG A 1137 -105.70 13.27 0.76
C ARG A 1137 -107.17 12.83 0.89
N ALA A 1138 -107.45 11.53 0.91
CA ALA A 1138 -108.80 11.02 1.11
C ALA A 1138 -109.37 11.33 2.51
N ALA A 1139 -108.53 11.35 3.55
CA ALA A 1139 -108.94 11.64 4.93
C ALA A 1139 -109.30 13.13 5.17
N GLN A 1140 -108.73 14.06 4.41
CA GLN A 1140 -109.01 15.50 4.53
C GLN A 1140 -110.36 15.92 3.90
N GLY A 1141 -110.99 15.05 3.11
CA GLY A 1141 -112.28 15.31 2.44
C GLY A 1141 -113.54 15.16 3.31
N ALA A 1142 -113.43 14.85 4.62
CA ALA A 1142 -114.56 14.50 5.47
C ALA A 1142 -114.59 15.21 6.86
N VAL A 1143 -114.90 16.52 6.92
CA VAL A 1143 -115.55 17.19 8.07
C VAL A 1143 -116.50 18.32 7.56
N PRO A 1144 -117.72 18.52 8.10
CA PRO A 1144 -118.73 19.49 7.64
C PRO A 1144 -118.56 20.94 8.19
N PRO A 1145 -119.37 21.93 7.75
CA PRO A 1145 -119.09 23.36 7.89
C PRO A 1145 -119.62 23.98 9.20
N GLY A 1146 -118.90 24.98 9.72
CA GLY A 1146 -119.34 25.93 10.73
C GLY A 1146 -118.74 27.32 10.47
N SER A 1147 -119.53 28.17 9.79
CA SER A 1147 -119.36 29.60 9.48
C SER A 1147 -118.62 30.42 10.54
N THR A 1148 -117.76 31.42 10.28
CA THR A 1148 -117.14 32.03 9.09
C THR A 1148 -116.11 33.03 9.62
N ALA A 1149 -114.88 33.00 9.07
CA ALA A 1149 -113.98 34.12 8.78
C ALA A 1149 -113.53 35.06 9.95
N PRO A 1150 -112.33 35.69 9.93
CA PRO A 1150 -111.71 36.21 8.71
C PRO A 1150 -110.19 36.01 8.51
N VAL A 1151 -109.87 36.19 7.22
CA VAL A 1151 -108.63 36.67 6.59
C VAL A 1151 -107.89 37.72 7.45
N VAL A 1152 -106.56 37.73 7.40
CA VAL A 1152 -105.69 38.86 6.99
C VAL A 1152 -104.21 38.53 7.30
N GLU A 1153 -103.42 38.51 6.21
CA GLU A 1153 -102.02 38.98 5.97
C GLU A 1153 -101.23 39.65 7.13
N PRO A 1154 -99.87 39.77 7.13
CA PRO A 1154 -99.05 40.12 5.94
C PRO A 1154 -97.54 39.72 5.90
N GLN A 1155 -96.88 40.05 4.76
CA GLN A 1155 -95.51 40.64 4.62
C GLN A 1155 -94.20 39.76 4.56
N PRO A 1156 -93.06 40.31 4.05
CA PRO A 1156 -92.15 39.67 3.08
C PRO A 1156 -90.64 39.57 3.46
N LYS A 1157 -89.85 38.76 2.70
CA LYS A 1157 -88.35 38.70 2.58
C LYS A 1157 -87.57 38.43 3.90
N PRO A 1158 -86.35 37.81 3.89
CA PRO A 1158 -85.15 38.24 3.12
C PRO A 1158 -84.37 37.06 2.46
N VAL A 1159 -83.73 37.20 1.29
CA VAL A 1159 -82.36 37.69 1.00
C VAL A 1159 -81.33 37.42 2.11
N ILE A 1160 -80.46 36.43 1.90
CA ILE A 1160 -79.09 36.41 2.43
C ILE A 1160 -78.15 36.07 1.27
N GLU A 1161 -77.17 36.95 1.09
CA GLU A 1161 -76.09 36.93 0.08
C GLU A 1161 -74.89 36.08 0.50
N ALA A 1162 -74.12 35.68 -0.53
CA ALA A 1162 -72.66 35.46 -0.59
C ALA A 1162 -72.05 34.15 -0.02
N PRO A 1163 -70.88 33.70 -0.56
CA PRO A 1163 -70.02 34.38 -1.54
C PRO A 1163 -69.85 33.63 -2.88
N GLN A 1164 -69.81 34.40 -3.96
CA GLN A 1164 -68.91 34.09 -5.06
C GLN A 1164 -67.48 34.17 -4.51
N ILE A 1165 -66.76 33.04 -4.47
CA ILE A 1165 -65.31 33.08 -4.40
C ILE A 1165 -64.80 32.92 -5.83
N ASP A 1166 -64.33 34.06 -6.31
CA ASP A 1166 -63.48 34.26 -7.46
C ASP A 1166 -62.21 33.42 -7.29
N VAL A 1167 -62.11 32.30 -8.02
CA VAL A 1167 -60.78 31.76 -8.34
C VAL A 1167 -60.46 32.32 -9.70
N GLY A 1168 -59.93 33.54 -9.66
CA GLY A 1168 -59.32 34.20 -10.80
C GLY A 1168 -58.38 33.24 -11.52
N GLY A 1169 -58.44 33.29 -12.84
CA GLY A 1169 -57.68 32.46 -13.75
C GLY A 1169 -56.17 32.69 -13.67
N GLU A 1170 -55.53 32.13 -12.65
CA GLU A 1170 -54.09 31.90 -12.64
C GLU A 1170 -53.82 30.40 -12.68
N ARG A 1171 -53.23 29.96 -13.80
CA ARG A 1171 -52.64 28.63 -13.95
C ARG A 1171 -51.72 28.33 -12.78
N LEU A 1172 -51.84 27.13 -12.20
CA LEU A 1172 -50.92 26.67 -11.17
C LEU A 1172 -49.48 26.65 -11.72
N PRO A 1173 -48.47 27.08 -10.93
CA PRO A 1173 -47.07 27.02 -11.34
C PRO A 1173 -46.61 25.56 -11.46
N ARG A 1174 -45.65 25.28 -12.36
CA ARG A 1174 -45.17 23.92 -12.65
C ARG A 1174 -44.59 23.16 -11.45
N HIS A 1175 -44.18 23.85 -10.37
CA HIS A 1175 -43.73 23.24 -9.12
C HIS A 1175 -44.19 24.07 -7.91
N GLY A 1176 -44.76 23.42 -6.88
CA GLY A 1176 -45.18 24.05 -5.62
C GLY A 1176 -45.78 23.06 -4.62
N SER A 1177 -45.92 23.47 -3.35
CA SER A 1177 -46.60 22.69 -2.30
C SER A 1177 -47.78 23.48 -1.73
N ARG A 1178 -48.95 22.85 -1.60
CA ARG A 1178 -50.16 23.47 -1.04
C ARG A 1178 -50.79 22.55 0.00
N GLU A 1179 -51.04 23.09 1.20
CA GLU A 1179 -51.70 22.37 2.29
C GLU A 1179 -53.16 22.82 2.40
N VAL A 1180 -54.08 21.87 2.54
CA VAL A 1180 -55.53 22.10 2.68
C VAL A 1180 -56.06 21.25 3.82
N VAL A 1181 -57.04 21.78 4.58
CA VAL A 1181 -57.59 21.13 5.78
C VAL A 1181 -59.09 20.95 5.60
N GLY A 1182 -59.57 19.70 5.61
CA GLY A 1182 -60.98 19.37 5.48
C GLY A 1182 -61.31 18.63 4.18
N ALA A 1183 -62.32 17.76 4.24
CA ALA A 1183 -62.65 16.84 3.14
C ALA A 1183 -63.18 17.54 1.88
N ALA A 1184 -63.89 18.66 2.02
CA ALA A 1184 -64.44 19.42 0.89
C ALA A 1184 -63.34 20.11 0.08
N ASP A 1185 -62.41 20.79 0.76
CA ASP A 1185 -61.31 21.53 0.13
C ASP A 1185 -60.26 20.60 -0.49
N SER A 1186 -60.02 19.45 0.17
CA SER A 1186 -59.17 18.38 -0.38
C SER A 1186 -59.75 17.83 -1.69
N ARG A 1187 -61.07 17.67 -1.76
CA ARG A 1187 -61.77 17.16 -2.95
C ARG A 1187 -61.78 18.17 -4.10
N ALA A 1188 -61.93 19.46 -3.80
CA ALA A 1188 -61.87 20.53 -4.79
C ALA A 1188 -60.46 20.69 -5.40
N LEU A 1189 -59.40 20.63 -4.58
CA LEU A 1189 -58.02 20.71 -5.06
C LEU A 1189 -57.65 19.51 -5.96
N LEU A 1190 -58.05 18.30 -5.57
CA LEU A 1190 -57.86 17.08 -6.37
C LEU A 1190 -58.61 17.14 -7.71
N GLN A 1191 -59.85 17.63 -7.72
CA GLN A 1191 -60.61 17.80 -8.96
C GLN A 1191 -59.97 18.82 -9.90
N HIS A 1192 -59.40 19.91 -9.37
CA HIS A 1192 -58.70 20.91 -10.17
C HIS A 1192 -57.38 20.37 -10.77
N LEU A 1193 -56.60 19.58 -10.03
CA LEU A 1193 -55.36 18.96 -10.53
C LEU A 1193 -55.64 17.87 -11.57
N LEU A 1194 -56.73 17.11 -11.41
CA LEU A 1194 -57.15 16.09 -12.38
C LEU A 1194 -57.71 16.70 -13.68
N ALA A 1195 -58.27 17.91 -13.62
CA ALA A 1195 -58.81 18.61 -14.78
C ALA A 1195 -57.72 19.28 -15.65
N GLU A 1196 -56.52 19.54 -15.11
CA GLU A 1196 -55.38 20.14 -15.84
C GLU A 1196 -54.35 19.11 -16.35
N ALA A 1197 -54.56 17.82 -16.12
CA ALA A 1197 -53.57 16.78 -16.42
C ALA A 1197 -53.72 16.18 -17.83
N ASP A 1198 -52.81 16.52 -18.74
CA ASP A 1198 -52.43 15.68 -19.89
C ASP A 1198 -51.07 15.03 -19.56
N ASP A 1199 -51.12 13.74 -19.20
CA ASP A 1199 -50.03 12.76 -19.07
C ASP A 1199 -48.61 13.29 -18.71
N LEU A 1200 -48.41 13.76 -17.47
CA LEU A 1200 -47.19 13.59 -16.63
C LEU A 1200 -47.26 14.50 -15.39
N ILE A 1201 -47.84 13.99 -14.28
CA ILE A 1201 -47.78 14.64 -12.96
C ILE A 1201 -47.38 13.59 -11.91
N GLU A 1202 -46.31 13.85 -11.16
CA GLU A 1202 -45.95 13.10 -9.95
C GLU A 1202 -46.50 13.84 -8.72
N LEU A 1203 -47.35 13.18 -7.93
CA LEU A 1203 -48.13 13.81 -6.85
C LEU A 1203 -47.79 13.13 -5.52
N GLN A 1204 -47.07 13.83 -4.63
CA GLN A 1204 -46.79 13.36 -3.27
C GLN A 1204 -47.80 13.94 -2.28
N VAL A 1205 -48.62 13.07 -1.68
CA VAL A 1205 -49.62 13.44 -0.66
C VAL A 1205 -49.15 13.00 0.72
N ARG A 1206 -49.04 13.94 1.66
CA ARG A 1206 -48.88 13.65 3.11
C ARG A 1206 -50.18 13.97 3.83
N TRP A 1207 -50.69 13.02 4.60
CA TRP A 1207 -51.91 13.21 5.40
C TRP A 1207 -51.64 12.97 6.88
N LYS A 1208 -52.37 13.71 7.73
CA LYS A 1208 -52.37 13.53 9.18
C LYS A 1208 -53.82 13.61 9.65
N LYS A 1209 -54.34 12.50 10.19
CA LYS A 1209 -55.65 12.49 10.84
C LYS A 1209 -55.48 13.07 12.25
N ALA A 1210 -56.18 14.15 12.57
CA ALA A 1210 -56.27 14.63 13.93
C ALA A 1210 -57.26 13.72 14.67
N ASP A 1211 -56.80 13.03 15.71
CA ASP A 1211 -57.69 12.41 16.69
C ASP A 1211 -58.13 13.51 17.67
N GLY A 1212 -59.44 13.74 17.75
CA GLY A 1212 -60.02 14.75 18.61
C GLY A 1212 -61.53 14.56 18.78
N GLU A 1213 -61.87 13.94 19.92
CA GLU A 1213 -63.15 13.77 20.64
C GLU A 1213 -64.43 13.38 19.89
#